data_AF-A0A835S9K7-F1
#
_entry.id   AF-A0A835S9K7-F1
#
_cell.length_a   1.000
_cell.length_b   1.000
_cell.length_c   1.000
_cell.angle_alpha   90.00
_cell.angle_beta   90.00
_cell.angle_gamma   90.00
#
_symmetry.space_group_name_H-M   'P 1'
#
loop_
_entity.id
_entity.type
_entity.pdbx_description
1 polymer ?
#
loop_
_entity_poly.entity_id
_entity_poly.type
_entity_poly.pdbx_seq_one_letter_code
_entity_poly.pdbx_strand_id
1 'polypeptide(L)'
;MSQKPFTVGGIGAQPSLDDVVKIAQGGLVVALDAAGAERIKKESPAPKAFQAEAFAPPAPDAGALLDAAQTRAVLATRLMTVMNGRSGVRLQVADFLTQLLNKPGLLPALPAAPTDVAVLSRLADACHGAGAALQTSAAAASPHTSAEHPASVAAPGGPLAEALAAAGVAPPSLSAAERAVLSSGASAAAGVGALAVAGGKRLLSTATAAAALSVEALGASTKAFEAEVVEAAGYKGAIGVADELQGLLEGSKRADTFKDRSGDPGALAAFTAAPQRLGALSEALAGAYTAVRSEVQSGALAPKGTTVLSPPSPLLPTSLVELSRALLAAARDALARARAVAAPPGQEPPAAGSGPAATAAAVAEAVAAAEGRLAAAQRAVVVVGAAMLEDLNAAPSVQAALAANGALQAALEAVALEATAAVVSLRALEGPPAAPAAEAAEAAPAAAPAAPADAKGGAGGKGGEGKAKKDRKGAGAGVVLGKGTALLRAYVERAAAGMAGAKDGVLVVPPLTPPAAAAAAPSSLPAAWCGACQALQPAGGALAKFLEELRGVVEANQARRKPKVPKGARDFLPEQMAIRERAFAAIVGVFKRHGAVSIDTPVFELRETLMGKYGEDSKLIYDLADQGGEILSLRYDLTVPFARFVAVQGITNIKRYHIGKVYRRDQPQMARGRFREFFQCDFDIAGSYSPMVPDAEVVAVLVEILDQLRLGAFEVKLNHRGLLDAMLAIAGVPAQKFRPICSAIDKLDKEPWEAVRAEMVGDKGLPEEVADAIGQFVVLRGEPMALLAQLSEPSHPLAQHPQGKAALDDLKVFFEMLQAMGRLGPVTLDLSLARGLDYYTGVIYEAVLQGANVGSIAAGGRYDRLVGMFSGKDVPAVGVSIGIERVFAIMEAQMRERAAAAGKPLRAIETEVLVGSIGSGLQQRRMALAAELWAAGIKAEFGYKPNPKMADNLGYCHEQQVPFMVLFGEDEVARGVVKIKDMDAHSEEEVAVVELVPALKAKLAAREARLAAEPEAAAAAPEAAPEAAAEASK
;
A
#
# COMPACT_ATOMS: atom_id res chain seq x y z
N MET A 1 -2.84 -37.60 -15.23
CA MET A 1 -3.70 -36.88 -14.27
C MET A 1 -4.78 -36.16 -15.05
N SER A 2 -6.06 -36.50 -14.84
CA SER A 2 -7.18 -35.79 -15.48
C SER A 2 -7.23 -34.37 -14.89
N GLN A 3 -6.95 -33.34 -15.70
CA GLN A 3 -7.11 -31.96 -15.27
C GLN A 3 -8.60 -31.71 -15.01
N LYS A 4 -8.93 -31.24 -13.80
CA LYS A 4 -10.29 -30.83 -13.44
C LYS A 4 -10.75 -29.74 -14.41
N PRO A 5 -11.95 -29.84 -15.01
CA PRO A 5 -12.43 -28.83 -15.96
C PRO A 5 -12.61 -27.48 -15.27
N PHE A 6 -12.30 -26.40 -15.99
CA PHE A 6 -12.52 -25.03 -15.54
C PHE A 6 -14.00 -24.69 -15.66
N THR A 7 -14.63 -24.24 -14.58
CA THR A 7 -16.08 -23.98 -14.54
C THR A 7 -16.40 -22.50 -14.69
N VAL A 8 -17.31 -22.15 -15.61
CA VAL A 8 -17.75 -20.78 -15.85
C VAL A 8 -19.15 -20.56 -15.25
N GLY A 9 -19.34 -19.56 -14.38
CA GLY A 9 -20.67 -19.08 -13.95
C GLY A 9 -21.08 -19.24 -12.47
N GLY A 10 -20.16 -19.60 -11.56
CA GLY A 10 -20.45 -19.83 -10.14
C GLY A 10 -20.93 -18.60 -9.34
N ILE A 11 -21.74 -18.82 -8.30
CA ILE A 11 -22.20 -17.78 -7.36
C ILE A 11 -20.98 -17.23 -6.59
N GLY A 12 -20.67 -15.94 -6.77
CA GLY A 12 -19.59 -15.25 -6.04
C GLY A 12 -18.17 -15.48 -6.56
N ALA A 13 -17.98 -16.29 -7.61
CA ALA A 13 -16.69 -16.49 -8.27
C ALA A 13 -16.72 -15.84 -9.65
N GLN A 14 -16.51 -14.51 -9.71
CA GLN A 14 -16.29 -13.88 -11.01
C GLN A 14 -14.96 -14.38 -11.57
N PRO A 15 -14.93 -14.83 -12.84
CA PRO A 15 -13.71 -15.35 -13.45
C PRO A 15 -12.61 -14.27 -13.44
N SER A 16 -11.40 -14.68 -13.09
CA SER A 16 -10.24 -13.80 -13.08
C SER A 16 -9.74 -13.58 -14.51
N LEU A 17 -8.99 -12.50 -14.72
CA LEU A 17 -8.32 -12.27 -16.00
C LEU A 17 -7.37 -13.43 -16.37
N ASP A 18 -6.76 -14.06 -15.37
CA ASP A 18 -5.89 -15.21 -15.54
C ASP A 18 -6.64 -16.43 -16.09
N ASP A 19 -7.94 -16.55 -15.77
CA ASP A 19 -8.76 -17.64 -16.29
C ASP A 19 -9.07 -17.47 -17.78
N VAL A 20 -9.36 -16.24 -18.23
CA VAL A 20 -9.49 -15.91 -19.66
C VAL A 20 -8.21 -16.31 -20.41
N VAL A 21 -7.06 -15.96 -19.85
CA VAL A 21 -5.74 -16.24 -20.46
C VAL A 21 -5.45 -17.73 -20.50
N LYS A 22 -5.73 -18.48 -19.43
CA LYS A 22 -5.54 -19.95 -19.42
C LYS A 22 -6.44 -20.65 -20.43
N ILE A 23 -7.70 -20.21 -20.58
CA ILE A 23 -8.61 -20.72 -21.61
C ILE A 23 -8.05 -20.39 -23.00
N ALA A 24 -7.60 -19.15 -23.21
CA ALA A 24 -7.02 -18.69 -24.47
C ALA A 24 -5.80 -19.51 -24.91
N GLN A 25 -4.98 -19.99 -23.96
CA GLN A 25 -3.79 -20.81 -24.23
C GLN A 25 -4.10 -22.26 -24.62
N GLY A 26 -5.35 -22.72 -24.56
CA GLY A 26 -5.74 -24.06 -25.05
C GLY A 26 -5.49 -25.22 -24.08
N GLY A 27 -4.96 -24.94 -22.89
CA GLY A 27 -4.55 -25.95 -21.91
C GLY A 27 -5.63 -26.39 -20.92
N LEU A 28 -6.88 -25.94 -21.05
CA LEU A 28 -7.98 -26.24 -20.13
C LEU A 28 -9.23 -26.70 -20.87
N VAL A 29 -9.90 -27.72 -20.31
CA VAL A 29 -11.27 -28.09 -20.69
C VAL A 29 -12.24 -27.18 -19.94
N VAL A 30 -13.12 -26.49 -20.66
CA VAL A 30 -14.12 -25.56 -20.10
C VAL A 30 -15.43 -26.31 -19.86
N ALA A 31 -16.08 -26.07 -18.72
CA ALA A 31 -17.39 -26.58 -18.38
C ALA A 31 -18.28 -25.44 -17.84
N LEU A 32 -19.60 -25.59 -17.96
CA LEU A 32 -20.55 -24.67 -17.33
C LEU A 32 -20.77 -25.05 -15.86
N ASP A 33 -20.84 -24.05 -14.99
CA ASP A 33 -21.24 -24.26 -13.60
C ASP A 33 -22.72 -24.66 -13.51
N ALA A 34 -23.04 -25.65 -12.67
CA ALA A 34 -24.40 -26.19 -12.54
C ALA A 34 -25.38 -25.14 -11.99
N ALA A 35 -24.97 -24.32 -11.02
CA ALA A 35 -25.80 -23.27 -10.47
C ALA A 35 -25.97 -22.11 -11.47
N GLY A 36 -24.92 -21.77 -12.23
CA GLY A 36 -24.99 -20.83 -13.35
C GLY A 36 -25.94 -21.27 -14.46
N ALA A 37 -25.91 -22.55 -14.82
CA ALA A 37 -26.81 -23.12 -15.82
C ALA A 37 -28.28 -23.07 -15.37
N GLU A 38 -28.57 -23.43 -14.12
CA GLU A 38 -29.92 -23.29 -13.54
C GLU A 38 -30.37 -21.82 -13.45
N ARG A 39 -29.46 -20.89 -13.18
CA ARG A 39 -29.74 -19.44 -13.21
C ARG A 39 -30.14 -18.98 -14.61
N ILE A 40 -29.44 -19.40 -15.67
CA ILE A 40 -29.84 -19.09 -17.06
C ILE A 40 -31.24 -19.64 -17.34
N LYS A 41 -31.53 -20.89 -16.95
CA LYS A 41 -32.87 -21.48 -17.16
C LYS A 41 -33.98 -20.69 -16.46
N LYS A 42 -33.70 -20.12 -15.28
CA LYS A 42 -34.67 -19.36 -14.47
C LYS A 42 -34.82 -17.90 -14.89
N GLU A 43 -33.71 -17.22 -15.15
CA GLU A 43 -33.66 -15.77 -15.39
C GLU A 43 -33.65 -15.38 -16.88
N SER A 44 -33.31 -16.32 -17.77
CA SER A 44 -33.34 -16.19 -19.23
C SER A 44 -34.10 -17.40 -19.85
N PRO A 45 -35.35 -17.68 -19.43
CA PRO A 45 -36.07 -18.87 -19.89
C PRO A 45 -36.27 -18.82 -21.41
N ALA A 46 -36.13 -19.97 -22.07
CA ALA A 46 -36.46 -20.09 -23.49
C ALA A 46 -37.91 -19.60 -23.71
N PRO A 47 -38.17 -18.77 -24.72
CA PRO A 47 -39.53 -18.32 -25.01
C PRO A 47 -40.43 -19.54 -25.31
N LYS A 48 -41.71 -19.47 -24.90
CA LYS A 48 -42.70 -20.55 -25.12
C LYS A 48 -42.80 -20.97 -26.60
N ALA A 49 -42.47 -20.07 -27.52
CA ALA A 49 -42.23 -20.36 -28.93
C ALA A 49 -40.95 -19.63 -29.39
N PHE A 50 -39.90 -20.38 -29.73
CA PHE A 50 -38.69 -19.82 -30.32
C PHE A 50 -38.92 -19.53 -31.81
N GLN A 51 -38.58 -18.32 -32.24
CA GLN A 51 -38.53 -17.94 -33.65
C GLN A 51 -37.09 -17.62 -34.01
N ALA A 52 -36.52 -18.42 -34.92
CA ALA A 52 -35.22 -18.13 -35.50
C ALA A 52 -35.31 -16.83 -36.31
N GLU A 53 -34.31 -15.96 -36.16
CA GLU A 53 -34.16 -14.79 -37.02
C GLU A 53 -33.91 -15.25 -38.46
N ALA A 54 -34.44 -14.50 -39.43
CA ALA A 54 -34.07 -14.71 -40.83
C ALA A 54 -32.56 -14.46 -40.99
N PHE A 55 -31.82 -15.48 -41.39
CA PHE A 55 -30.36 -15.41 -41.53
C PHE A 55 -29.95 -15.55 -43.00
N ALA A 56 -29.15 -14.60 -43.47
CA ALA A 56 -28.45 -14.67 -44.75
C ALA A 56 -26.94 -14.77 -44.47
N PRO A 57 -26.22 -15.74 -45.07
CA PRO A 57 -24.79 -15.86 -44.86
C PRO A 57 -24.07 -14.60 -45.36
N PRO A 58 -23.21 -13.98 -44.54
CA PRO A 58 -22.47 -12.80 -44.94
C PRO A 58 -21.42 -13.13 -46.01
N ALA A 59 -20.98 -12.11 -46.75
CA ALA A 59 -19.82 -12.23 -47.62
C ALA A 59 -18.56 -12.63 -46.82
N PRO A 60 -17.62 -13.40 -47.40
CA PRO A 60 -16.37 -13.74 -46.74
C PRO A 60 -15.56 -12.48 -46.41
N ASP A 61 -14.99 -12.44 -45.20
CA ASP A 61 -14.16 -11.32 -44.76
C ASP A 61 -12.85 -11.29 -45.55
N ALA A 62 -12.56 -10.17 -46.23
CA ALA A 62 -11.34 -9.97 -47.02
C ALA A 62 -10.17 -9.37 -46.21
N GLY A 63 -10.28 -9.33 -44.88
CA GLY A 63 -9.34 -8.67 -43.97
C GLY A 63 -8.48 -9.63 -43.14
N ALA A 64 -7.57 -9.07 -42.35
CA ALA A 64 -6.77 -9.83 -41.38
C ALA A 64 -7.68 -10.53 -40.35
N LEU A 65 -7.29 -11.71 -39.90
CA LEU A 65 -8.02 -12.52 -38.93
C LEU A 65 -7.35 -12.45 -37.55
N LEU A 66 -8.16 -12.64 -36.50
CA LEU A 66 -7.66 -12.90 -35.15
C LEU A 66 -6.94 -14.26 -35.12
N ASP A 67 -5.85 -14.34 -34.36
CA ASP A 67 -5.16 -15.61 -34.14
C ASP A 67 -5.96 -16.56 -33.22
N ALA A 68 -5.45 -17.78 -33.03
CA ALA A 68 -6.15 -18.79 -32.24
C ALA A 68 -6.30 -18.39 -30.75
N ALA A 69 -5.29 -17.75 -30.15
CA ALA A 69 -5.35 -17.32 -28.75
C ALA A 69 -6.32 -16.15 -28.57
N GLN A 70 -6.29 -15.18 -29.49
CA GLN A 70 -7.21 -14.06 -29.55
C GLN A 70 -8.65 -14.55 -29.72
N THR A 71 -8.90 -15.43 -30.70
CA THR A 71 -10.23 -16.03 -30.95
C THR A 71 -10.75 -16.76 -29.72
N ARG A 72 -9.92 -17.56 -29.05
CA ARG A 72 -10.30 -18.24 -27.80
C ARG A 72 -10.58 -17.27 -26.66
N ALA A 73 -9.84 -16.16 -26.55
CA ALA A 73 -10.09 -15.15 -25.54
C ALA A 73 -11.42 -14.40 -25.77
N VAL A 74 -11.77 -14.10 -27.03
CA VAL A 74 -13.08 -13.55 -27.42
C VAL A 74 -14.20 -14.51 -27.02
N LEU A 75 -14.07 -15.80 -27.38
CA LEU A 75 -15.04 -16.84 -27.02
C LEU A 75 -15.21 -16.99 -25.50
N ALA A 76 -14.10 -17.02 -24.76
CA ALA A 76 -14.10 -17.17 -23.31
C ALA A 76 -14.80 -15.99 -22.62
N THR A 77 -14.42 -14.76 -23.00
CA THR A 77 -15.02 -13.54 -22.43
C THR A 77 -16.51 -13.46 -22.77
N ARG A 78 -16.88 -13.80 -24.01
CA ARG A 78 -18.29 -13.83 -24.43
C ARG A 78 -19.10 -14.88 -23.65
N LEU A 79 -18.54 -16.07 -23.44
CA LEU A 79 -19.15 -17.11 -22.63
C LEU A 79 -19.35 -16.64 -21.19
N MET A 80 -18.36 -15.99 -20.58
CA MET A 80 -18.46 -15.42 -19.23
C MET A 80 -19.59 -14.36 -19.13
N THR A 81 -19.65 -13.44 -20.10
CA THR A 81 -20.72 -12.43 -20.19
C THR A 81 -22.11 -13.06 -20.25
N VAL A 82 -22.29 -14.14 -21.03
CA VAL A 82 -23.57 -14.87 -21.12
C VAL A 82 -23.88 -15.61 -19.81
N MET A 83 -22.87 -16.20 -19.17
CA MET A 83 -23.01 -16.97 -17.94
C MET A 83 -23.25 -16.12 -16.69
N ASN A 84 -23.03 -14.80 -16.73
CA ASN A 84 -23.35 -13.88 -15.63
C ASN A 84 -24.86 -13.75 -15.34
N GLY A 85 -25.75 -14.33 -16.17
CA GLY A 85 -27.20 -14.37 -15.98
C GLY A 85 -27.94 -13.15 -16.54
N ARG A 86 -29.28 -13.23 -16.67
CA ARG A 86 -30.17 -12.14 -17.14
C ARG A 86 -29.87 -11.57 -18.54
N SER A 87 -29.12 -12.31 -19.35
CA SER A 87 -28.73 -11.96 -20.71
C SER A 87 -29.84 -12.15 -21.75
N GLY A 88 -30.91 -12.89 -21.42
CA GLY A 88 -31.91 -13.32 -22.41
C GLY A 88 -31.42 -14.38 -23.42
N VAL A 89 -30.19 -14.89 -23.26
CA VAL A 89 -29.59 -15.91 -24.13
C VAL A 89 -29.85 -17.31 -23.58
N ARG A 90 -30.29 -18.24 -24.45
CA ARG A 90 -30.57 -19.64 -24.06
C ARG A 90 -29.29 -20.40 -23.69
N LEU A 91 -29.43 -21.34 -22.75
CA LEU A 91 -28.33 -22.23 -22.32
C LEU A 91 -27.65 -22.96 -23.49
N GLN A 92 -28.43 -23.35 -24.52
CA GLN A 92 -27.92 -24.03 -25.72
C GLN A 92 -26.84 -23.22 -26.45
N VAL A 93 -26.89 -21.89 -26.41
CA VAL A 93 -25.87 -21.01 -27.00
C VAL A 93 -24.60 -21.05 -26.16
N ALA A 94 -24.72 -21.03 -24.83
CA ALA A 94 -23.57 -21.17 -23.93
C ALA A 94 -22.89 -22.56 -24.06
N ASP A 95 -23.69 -23.62 -24.23
CA ASP A 95 -23.19 -24.96 -24.53
C ASP A 95 -22.44 -25.01 -25.87
N PHE A 96 -22.94 -24.32 -26.89
CA PHE A 96 -22.29 -24.24 -28.20
C PHE A 96 -20.93 -23.52 -28.11
N LEU A 97 -20.87 -22.35 -27.47
CA LEU A 97 -19.60 -21.62 -27.25
C LEU A 97 -18.58 -22.47 -26.47
N THR A 98 -19.03 -23.25 -25.49
CA THR A 98 -18.20 -24.21 -24.74
C THR A 98 -17.65 -25.31 -25.66
N GLN A 99 -18.46 -25.81 -26.60
CA GLN A 99 -18.02 -26.80 -27.58
C GLN A 99 -16.99 -26.23 -28.57
N LEU A 100 -17.14 -24.98 -29.02
CA LEU A 100 -16.13 -24.30 -29.85
C LEU A 100 -14.78 -24.17 -29.14
N LEU A 101 -14.79 -23.92 -27.82
CA LEU A 101 -13.57 -23.81 -27.00
C LEU A 101 -12.87 -25.14 -26.76
N ASN A 102 -13.64 -26.23 -26.64
CA ASN A 102 -13.11 -27.53 -26.21
C ASN A 102 -12.73 -28.47 -27.35
N LYS A 103 -13.43 -28.42 -28.48
CA LYS A 103 -13.20 -29.37 -29.58
C LYS A 103 -12.17 -28.80 -30.57
N PRO A 104 -11.12 -29.56 -30.92
CA PRO A 104 -10.09 -29.10 -31.84
C PRO A 104 -10.66 -28.84 -33.23
N GLY A 105 -10.13 -27.81 -33.91
CA GLY A 105 -10.54 -27.46 -35.28
C GLY A 105 -11.89 -26.75 -35.41
N LEU A 106 -12.56 -26.40 -34.30
CA LEU A 106 -13.87 -25.71 -34.33
C LEU A 106 -13.79 -24.21 -34.05
N LEU A 107 -12.61 -23.62 -33.89
CA LEU A 107 -12.49 -22.18 -33.68
C LEU A 107 -13.00 -21.43 -34.93
N PRO A 108 -13.93 -20.48 -34.82
CA PRO A 108 -14.37 -19.70 -35.96
C PRO A 108 -13.29 -18.70 -36.38
N ALA A 109 -13.13 -18.48 -37.69
CA ALA A 109 -12.28 -17.41 -38.21
C ALA A 109 -12.95 -16.05 -37.97
N LEU A 110 -12.47 -15.31 -36.97
CA LEU A 110 -12.99 -13.98 -36.63
C LEU A 110 -12.11 -12.87 -37.24
N PRO A 111 -12.69 -11.79 -37.79
CA PRO A 111 -11.91 -10.70 -38.38
C PRO A 111 -11.24 -9.85 -37.30
N ALA A 112 -10.07 -9.30 -37.61
CA ALA A 112 -9.41 -8.25 -36.84
C ALA A 112 -10.05 -6.87 -37.15
N ALA A 113 -11.37 -6.77 -37.01
CA ALA A 113 -12.14 -5.58 -37.33
C ALA A 113 -11.91 -4.44 -36.31
N PRO A 114 -12.19 -3.16 -36.65
CA PRO A 114 -11.94 -2.03 -35.74
C PRO A 114 -12.75 -2.07 -34.45
N THR A 115 -13.99 -2.57 -34.49
CA THR A 115 -14.95 -2.50 -33.39
C THR A 115 -15.37 -3.89 -32.90
N ASP A 116 -15.72 -3.99 -31.62
CA ASP A 116 -16.25 -5.23 -31.04
C ASP A 116 -17.46 -5.77 -31.79
N VAL A 117 -18.38 -4.90 -32.20
CA VAL A 117 -19.61 -5.29 -32.90
C VAL A 117 -19.30 -6.03 -34.19
N ALA A 118 -18.29 -5.59 -34.95
CA ALA A 118 -17.92 -6.26 -36.19
C ALA A 118 -17.35 -7.67 -35.95
N VAL A 119 -16.54 -7.85 -34.90
CA VAL A 119 -16.00 -9.16 -34.51
C VAL A 119 -17.10 -10.07 -33.96
N LEU A 120 -17.91 -9.57 -33.04
CA LEU A 120 -18.94 -10.33 -32.36
C LEU A 120 -20.12 -10.68 -33.26
N SER A 121 -20.39 -9.89 -34.30
CA SER A 121 -21.36 -10.25 -35.34
C SER A 121 -20.96 -11.53 -36.07
N ARG A 122 -19.67 -11.72 -36.35
CA ARG A 122 -19.16 -12.96 -36.95
C ARG A 122 -19.23 -14.15 -36.01
N LEU A 123 -19.04 -13.91 -34.71
CA LEU A 123 -19.28 -14.93 -33.70
C LEU A 123 -20.78 -15.34 -33.64
N ALA A 124 -21.70 -14.39 -33.80
CA ALA A 124 -23.13 -14.68 -33.89
C ALA A 124 -23.47 -15.45 -35.19
N ASP A 125 -22.82 -15.13 -36.31
CA ASP A 125 -22.96 -15.86 -37.57
C ASP A 125 -22.49 -17.33 -37.43
N ALA A 126 -21.43 -17.57 -36.64
CA ALA A 126 -20.96 -18.93 -36.32
C ALA A 126 -22.01 -19.77 -35.57
N CYS A 127 -22.94 -19.15 -34.83
CA CYS A 127 -24.07 -19.84 -34.19
C CYS A 127 -25.13 -20.33 -35.19
N HIS A 128 -25.04 -19.92 -36.46
CA HIS A 128 -25.80 -20.46 -37.60
C HIS A 128 -24.97 -21.44 -38.44
N GLY A 129 -23.75 -21.77 -38.01
CA GLY A 129 -22.80 -22.60 -38.77
C GLY A 129 -22.13 -21.87 -39.93
N ALA A 130 -22.29 -20.54 -40.06
CA ALA A 130 -21.70 -19.74 -41.12
C ALA A 130 -20.25 -19.35 -40.82
N GLY A 131 -19.49 -19.03 -41.88
CA GLY A 131 -18.08 -18.67 -41.80
C GLY A 131 -17.12 -19.85 -42.04
N ALA A 132 -15.85 -19.62 -41.78
CA ALA A 132 -14.80 -20.63 -41.90
C ALA A 132 -14.27 -21.05 -40.52
N ALA A 133 -13.79 -22.28 -40.40
CA ALA A 133 -12.98 -22.67 -39.27
C ALA A 133 -11.59 -22.04 -39.40
N LEU A 134 -10.96 -21.64 -38.29
CA LEU A 134 -9.60 -21.11 -38.28
C LEU A 134 -8.59 -22.25 -38.50
N GLN A 135 -7.64 -22.08 -39.43
CA GLN A 135 -6.56 -23.06 -39.58
C GLN A 135 -5.65 -23.02 -38.35
N THR A 136 -5.77 -24.03 -37.49
CA THR A 136 -4.81 -24.27 -36.41
C THR A 136 -3.75 -25.23 -36.93
N SER A 137 -2.58 -24.73 -37.32
CA SER A 137 -1.45 -25.58 -37.70
C SER A 137 -1.11 -26.56 -36.58
N ALA A 138 -1.28 -27.86 -36.82
CA ALA A 138 -0.77 -28.93 -35.95
C ALA A 138 0.77 -29.12 -36.08
N ALA A 139 1.43 -28.34 -36.96
CA ALA A 139 2.85 -28.46 -37.29
C ALA A 139 3.76 -27.42 -36.61
N ALA A 140 3.23 -26.54 -35.76
CA ALA A 140 4.04 -25.59 -34.98
C ALA A 140 4.77 -26.21 -33.76
N ALA A 141 4.85 -27.54 -33.69
CA ALA A 141 5.53 -28.30 -32.64
C ALA A 141 6.91 -28.85 -33.06
N SER A 142 7.58 -28.23 -34.04
CA SER A 142 8.98 -28.53 -34.40
C SER A 142 9.84 -27.25 -34.40
N PRO A 143 10.95 -27.19 -33.65
CA PRO A 143 11.68 -25.93 -33.37
C PRO A 143 12.81 -25.63 -34.36
N HIS A 144 12.71 -25.97 -35.64
CA HIS A 144 13.77 -25.66 -36.63
C HIS A 144 13.22 -25.41 -38.04
N THR A 145 12.91 -24.15 -38.37
CA THR A 145 13.07 -23.60 -39.73
C THR A 145 13.08 -22.06 -39.70
N SER A 146 14.20 -21.48 -40.14
CA SER A 146 14.44 -20.18 -40.81
C SER A 146 13.61 -18.93 -40.46
N ALA A 147 14.35 -17.86 -40.14
CA ALA A 147 13.94 -16.56 -39.61
C ALA A 147 13.33 -15.57 -40.63
N GLU A 148 12.39 -16.02 -41.48
CA GLU A 148 11.58 -15.12 -42.31
C GLU A 148 10.10 -15.44 -42.11
N HIS A 149 9.48 -14.80 -41.10
CA HIS A 149 8.06 -14.42 -40.99
C HIS A 149 7.67 -14.22 -39.50
N PRO A 150 7.36 -12.99 -39.05
CA PRO A 150 6.68 -12.78 -37.77
C PRO A 150 5.16 -12.93 -37.98
N ALA A 151 4.49 -13.57 -37.01
CA ALA A 151 3.08 -13.99 -37.03
C ALA A 151 2.78 -15.11 -38.04
N SER A 152 2.39 -16.29 -37.54
CA SER A 152 1.62 -17.20 -38.37
C SER A 152 0.36 -16.46 -38.79
N VAL A 153 0.29 -16.01 -40.04
CA VAL A 153 -0.91 -15.36 -40.57
C VAL A 153 -2.05 -16.35 -40.38
N ALA A 154 -3.01 -15.99 -39.52
CA ALA A 154 -4.22 -16.75 -39.34
C ALA A 154 -4.88 -16.91 -40.72
N ALA A 155 -4.95 -18.14 -41.21
CA ALA A 155 -5.56 -18.44 -42.49
C ALA A 155 -6.96 -19.07 -42.28
N PRO A 156 -7.95 -18.70 -43.10
CA PRO A 156 -9.25 -19.37 -43.07
C PRO A 156 -9.09 -20.83 -43.54
N GLY A 157 -9.70 -21.75 -42.82
CA GLY A 157 -9.80 -23.16 -43.14
C GLY A 157 -11.04 -23.46 -43.99
N GLY A 158 -11.48 -24.71 -43.97
CA GLY A 158 -12.73 -25.12 -44.61
C GLY A 158 -13.97 -24.47 -43.97
N PRO A 159 -15.16 -24.63 -44.59
CA PRO A 159 -16.43 -24.13 -44.06
C PRO A 159 -16.67 -24.60 -42.62
N LEU A 160 -17.06 -23.69 -41.73
CA LEU A 160 -17.30 -24.03 -40.32
C LEU A 160 -18.41 -25.08 -40.18
N ALA A 161 -19.45 -25.02 -41.01
CA ALA A 161 -20.53 -26.01 -41.05
C ALA A 161 -20.02 -27.45 -41.25
N GLU A 162 -19.01 -27.66 -42.10
CA GLU A 162 -18.42 -28.97 -42.35
C GLU A 162 -17.62 -29.45 -41.13
N ALA A 163 -16.85 -28.55 -40.51
CA ALA A 163 -16.10 -28.86 -39.29
C ALA A 163 -17.04 -29.21 -38.12
N LEU A 164 -18.13 -28.45 -37.95
CA LEU A 164 -19.15 -28.70 -36.94
C LEU A 164 -19.84 -30.06 -37.16
N ALA A 165 -20.21 -30.37 -38.41
CA ALA A 165 -20.80 -31.66 -38.77
C ALA A 165 -19.84 -32.82 -38.49
N ALA A 166 -18.58 -32.70 -38.86
CA ALA A 166 -17.54 -33.70 -38.59
C ALA A 166 -17.32 -33.94 -37.08
N ALA A 167 -17.48 -32.90 -36.26
CA ALA A 167 -17.34 -32.98 -34.81
C ALA A 167 -18.64 -33.33 -34.06
N GLY A 168 -19.74 -33.57 -34.78
CA GLY A 168 -21.06 -33.86 -34.21
C GLY A 168 -21.63 -32.71 -33.36
N VAL A 169 -21.36 -31.46 -33.73
CA VAL A 169 -21.84 -30.25 -33.05
C VAL A 169 -22.96 -29.60 -33.88
N ALA A 170 -24.16 -29.48 -33.31
CA ALA A 170 -25.27 -28.79 -33.96
C ALA A 170 -25.28 -27.29 -33.59
N PRO A 171 -25.26 -26.36 -34.56
CA PRO A 171 -25.38 -24.93 -34.27
C PRO A 171 -26.81 -24.57 -33.82
N PRO A 172 -27.00 -23.75 -32.77
CA PRO A 172 -28.31 -23.57 -32.13
C PRO A 172 -29.32 -22.68 -32.87
N SER A 173 -28.92 -21.91 -33.89
CA SER A 173 -29.65 -20.74 -34.46
C SER A 173 -29.99 -19.68 -33.41
N LEU A 174 -30.16 -18.41 -33.81
CA LEU A 174 -30.42 -17.29 -32.89
C LEU A 174 -31.77 -16.63 -33.16
N SER A 175 -32.41 -16.13 -32.10
CA SER A 175 -33.44 -15.09 -32.24
C SER A 175 -32.81 -13.70 -32.41
N ALA A 176 -33.59 -12.73 -32.89
CA ALA A 176 -33.10 -11.35 -33.06
C ALA A 176 -32.58 -10.73 -31.74
N ALA A 177 -33.20 -11.06 -30.61
CA ALA A 177 -32.76 -10.62 -29.30
C ALA A 177 -31.44 -11.28 -28.87
N GLU A 178 -31.28 -12.59 -29.11
CA GLU A 178 -30.04 -13.31 -28.81
C GLU A 178 -28.87 -12.82 -29.68
N ARG A 179 -29.13 -12.53 -30.96
CA ARG A 179 -28.12 -11.97 -31.87
C ARG A 179 -27.68 -10.59 -31.41
N ALA A 180 -28.61 -9.70 -31.08
CA ALA A 180 -28.30 -8.36 -30.58
C ALA A 180 -27.46 -8.39 -29.29
N VAL A 181 -27.77 -9.31 -28.38
CA VAL A 181 -26.97 -9.51 -27.17
C VAL A 181 -25.58 -10.04 -27.54
N LEU A 182 -25.49 -11.11 -28.34
CA LEU A 182 -24.21 -11.73 -28.73
C LEU A 182 -23.26 -10.79 -29.48
N SER A 183 -23.79 -9.87 -30.30
CA SER A 183 -23.00 -8.95 -31.12
C SER A 183 -22.67 -7.61 -30.46
N SER A 184 -23.09 -7.36 -29.21
CA SER A 184 -22.87 -6.08 -28.50
C SER A 184 -21.93 -6.20 -27.28
N GLY A 185 -21.46 -5.06 -26.78
CA GLY A 185 -20.51 -4.94 -25.65
C GLY A 185 -19.03 -4.92 -26.09
N ALA A 186 -18.10 -4.91 -25.11
CA ALA A 186 -16.65 -4.90 -25.37
C ALA A 186 -15.95 -6.25 -25.13
N SER A 187 -16.68 -7.37 -25.21
CA SER A 187 -16.10 -8.69 -24.89
C SER A 187 -14.95 -9.11 -25.81
N ALA A 188 -14.89 -8.62 -27.05
CA ALA A 188 -13.81 -8.97 -27.97
C ALA A 188 -12.53 -8.19 -27.61
N ALA A 189 -12.61 -6.87 -27.47
CA ALA A 189 -11.50 -6.03 -27.06
C ALA A 189 -11.02 -6.36 -25.64
N ALA A 190 -11.93 -6.65 -24.70
CA ALA A 190 -11.58 -7.07 -23.35
C ALA A 190 -10.86 -8.43 -23.34
N GLY A 191 -11.34 -9.41 -24.12
CA GLY A 191 -10.68 -10.71 -24.27
C GLY A 191 -9.28 -10.60 -24.87
N VAL A 192 -9.11 -9.85 -25.97
CA VAL A 192 -7.79 -9.62 -26.58
C VAL A 192 -6.89 -8.79 -25.67
N GLY A 193 -7.44 -7.79 -24.98
CA GLY A 193 -6.74 -6.95 -24.02
C GLY A 193 -6.25 -7.73 -22.79
N ALA A 194 -6.98 -8.78 -22.37
CA ALA A 194 -6.57 -9.67 -21.30
C ALA A 194 -5.21 -10.33 -21.56
N LEU A 195 -4.96 -10.73 -22.81
CA LEU A 195 -3.68 -11.30 -23.23
C LEU A 195 -2.54 -10.28 -23.10
N ALA A 196 -2.77 -9.04 -23.54
CA ALA A 196 -1.79 -7.96 -23.42
C ALA A 196 -1.47 -7.63 -21.96
N VAL A 197 -2.48 -7.52 -21.09
CA VAL A 197 -2.30 -7.21 -19.67
C VAL A 197 -1.57 -8.34 -18.95
N ALA A 198 -1.99 -9.59 -19.14
CA ALA A 198 -1.35 -10.73 -18.47
C ALA A 198 0.07 -10.98 -18.98
N GLY A 199 0.31 -10.83 -20.29
CA GLY A 199 1.64 -10.88 -20.86
C GLY A 199 2.52 -9.72 -20.38
N GLY A 200 1.96 -8.52 -20.28
CA GLY A 200 2.66 -7.34 -19.77
C GLY A 200 3.06 -7.44 -18.30
N LYS A 201 2.23 -8.06 -17.44
CA LYS A 201 2.61 -8.37 -16.05
C LYS A 201 3.84 -9.29 -15.97
N ARG A 202 3.88 -10.34 -16.81
CA ARG A 202 5.05 -11.24 -16.89
C ARG A 202 6.26 -10.52 -17.45
N LEU A 203 6.07 -9.71 -18.49
CA LEU A 203 7.11 -8.87 -19.09
C LEU A 203 7.71 -7.93 -18.04
N LEU A 204 6.92 -7.27 -17.21
CA LEU A 204 7.43 -6.31 -16.21
C LEU A 204 8.46 -6.98 -15.27
N SER A 205 8.15 -8.17 -14.73
CA SER A 205 9.10 -8.92 -13.89
C SER A 205 10.35 -9.32 -14.67
N THR A 206 10.20 -9.83 -15.90
CA THR A 206 11.35 -10.20 -16.75
C THR A 206 12.20 -8.99 -17.14
N ALA A 207 11.57 -7.85 -17.45
CA ALA A 207 12.21 -6.61 -17.84
C ALA A 207 12.98 -5.98 -16.67
N THR A 208 12.42 -6.05 -15.47
CA THR A 208 13.09 -5.61 -14.23
C THR A 208 14.33 -6.47 -13.95
N ALA A 209 14.21 -7.79 -14.11
CA ALA A 209 15.33 -8.72 -14.00
C ALA A 209 16.41 -8.49 -15.06
N ALA A 210 16.01 -8.29 -16.32
CA ALA A 210 16.92 -7.98 -17.42
C ALA A 210 17.64 -6.65 -17.19
N ALA A 211 16.94 -5.60 -16.77
CA ALA A 211 17.53 -4.32 -16.40
C ALA A 211 18.56 -4.45 -15.26
N ALA A 212 18.26 -5.22 -14.22
CA ALA A 212 19.21 -5.52 -13.15
C ALA A 212 20.45 -6.27 -13.68
N LEU A 213 20.26 -7.29 -14.53
CA LEU A 213 21.38 -8.02 -15.14
C LEU A 213 22.24 -7.12 -16.03
N SER A 214 21.62 -6.21 -16.80
CA SER A 214 22.30 -5.20 -17.60
C SER A 214 23.11 -4.22 -16.73
N VAL A 215 22.58 -3.82 -15.57
CA VAL A 215 23.31 -3.00 -14.58
C VAL A 215 24.60 -3.69 -14.16
N GLU A 216 24.59 -5.00 -13.89
CA GLU A 216 25.81 -5.73 -13.52
C GLU A 216 26.75 -6.03 -14.71
N ALA A 217 26.17 -6.30 -15.88
CA ALA A 217 26.93 -6.52 -17.11
C ALA A 217 27.78 -5.28 -17.45
N LEU A 218 27.19 -4.09 -17.37
CA LEU A 218 27.92 -2.84 -17.56
C LEU A 218 28.73 -2.43 -16.31
N GLY A 219 28.21 -2.69 -15.12
CA GLY A 219 28.68 -2.16 -13.84
C GLY A 219 28.06 -0.79 -13.47
N ALA A 220 26.86 -0.50 -13.96
CA ALA A 220 26.18 0.80 -13.80
C ALA A 220 25.87 1.14 -12.33
N SER A 221 25.63 2.43 -12.08
CA SER A 221 25.34 2.96 -10.74
C SER A 221 23.93 2.60 -10.26
N THR A 222 23.80 2.23 -8.97
CA THR A 222 22.52 1.88 -8.32
C THR A 222 21.95 3.00 -7.45
N LYS A 223 22.66 4.15 -7.32
CA LYS A 223 22.22 5.29 -6.51
C LYS A 223 20.83 5.80 -6.86
N ALA A 224 20.46 5.73 -8.14
CA ALA A 224 19.13 6.14 -8.61
C ALA A 224 17.99 5.24 -8.08
N PHE A 225 18.31 4.08 -7.50
CA PHE A 225 17.34 3.11 -6.96
C PHE A 225 17.17 3.27 -5.44
N GLU A 226 17.97 4.12 -4.79
CA GLU A 226 17.88 4.36 -3.36
C GLU A 226 16.51 4.92 -2.97
N ALA A 227 15.94 4.38 -1.89
CA ALA A 227 14.58 4.72 -1.46
C ALA A 227 14.38 6.23 -1.26
N GLU A 228 15.37 6.93 -0.70
CA GLU A 228 15.29 8.39 -0.51
C GLU A 228 15.18 9.17 -1.83
N VAL A 229 15.95 8.75 -2.85
CA VAL A 229 15.96 9.37 -4.18
C VAL A 229 14.61 9.13 -4.88
N VAL A 230 14.12 7.88 -4.84
CA VAL A 230 12.90 7.51 -5.56
C VAL A 230 11.64 8.01 -4.85
N GLU A 231 11.62 7.99 -3.51
CA GLU A 231 10.53 8.57 -2.71
C GLU A 231 10.41 10.09 -2.91
N ALA A 232 11.53 10.81 -3.07
CA ALA A 232 11.54 12.24 -3.34
C ALA A 232 10.88 12.59 -4.68
N ALA A 233 10.94 11.70 -5.67
CA ALA A 233 10.27 11.87 -6.96
C ALA A 233 8.74 11.65 -6.89
N GLY A 234 8.23 11.06 -5.80
CA GLY A 234 6.79 10.88 -5.55
C GLY A 234 6.08 9.86 -6.44
N TYR A 235 6.82 9.08 -7.24
CA TYR A 235 6.26 8.18 -8.24
C TYR A 235 6.11 6.75 -7.71
N LYS A 236 4.86 6.31 -7.45
CA LYS A 236 4.56 5.03 -6.78
C LYS A 236 5.09 3.83 -7.56
N GLY A 237 4.89 3.80 -8.88
CA GLY A 237 5.40 2.74 -9.74
C GLY A 237 6.93 2.60 -9.65
N ALA A 238 7.66 3.71 -9.61
CA ALA A 238 9.13 3.67 -9.49
C ALA A 238 9.60 3.13 -8.14
N ILE A 239 8.92 3.47 -7.04
CA ILE A 239 9.30 2.97 -5.72
C ILE A 239 9.27 1.44 -5.71
N GLY A 240 8.19 0.84 -6.22
CA GLY A 240 8.06 -0.62 -6.31
C GLY A 240 9.13 -1.27 -7.20
N VAL A 241 9.41 -0.69 -8.36
CA VAL A 241 10.43 -1.21 -9.28
C VAL A 241 11.85 -1.04 -8.72
N ALA A 242 12.16 0.11 -8.10
CA ALA A 242 13.45 0.35 -7.47
C ALA A 242 13.72 -0.67 -6.37
N ASP A 243 12.70 -0.95 -5.55
CA ASP A 243 12.74 -1.98 -4.51
C ASP A 243 13.06 -3.38 -5.08
N GLU A 244 12.43 -3.75 -6.20
CA GLU A 244 12.67 -5.02 -6.88
C GLU A 244 14.08 -5.08 -7.50
N LEU A 245 14.53 -4.02 -8.18
CA LEU A 245 15.88 -3.90 -8.73
C LEU A 245 16.95 -4.09 -7.66
N GLN A 246 16.80 -3.42 -6.51
CA GLN A 246 17.72 -3.59 -5.37
C GLN A 246 17.72 -5.03 -4.84
N GLY A 247 16.53 -5.63 -4.68
CA GLY A 247 16.41 -7.02 -4.22
C GLY A 247 17.08 -8.03 -5.17
N LEU A 248 17.05 -7.78 -6.48
CA LEU A 248 17.69 -8.60 -7.51
C LEU A 248 19.22 -8.46 -7.51
N LEU A 249 19.71 -7.23 -7.29
CA LEU A 249 21.13 -6.86 -7.27
C LEU A 249 21.84 -7.16 -5.94
N GLU A 250 21.10 -7.52 -4.90
CA GLU A 250 21.63 -7.81 -3.57
C GLU A 250 22.78 -8.83 -3.60
N GLY A 251 23.95 -8.41 -3.09
CA GLY A 251 25.18 -9.20 -3.07
C GLY A 251 26.07 -9.09 -4.30
N SER A 252 25.70 -8.27 -5.29
CA SER A 252 26.53 -7.96 -6.46
C SER A 252 27.88 -7.36 -6.07
N LYS A 253 28.96 -7.78 -6.73
CA LYS A 253 30.26 -7.07 -6.71
C LYS A 253 30.55 -6.32 -8.01
N ARG A 254 29.56 -6.25 -8.90
CA ARG A 254 29.67 -5.66 -10.24
C ARG A 254 28.97 -4.32 -10.35
N ALA A 255 27.80 -4.18 -9.73
CA ALA A 255 27.12 -2.89 -9.64
C ALA A 255 28.06 -1.80 -9.11
N ASP A 256 27.89 -0.56 -9.56
CA ASP A 256 28.66 0.62 -9.15
C ASP A 256 30.18 0.60 -9.49
N THR A 257 30.62 -0.22 -10.47
CA THR A 257 32.04 -0.32 -10.88
C THR A 257 32.38 0.42 -12.17
N PHE A 258 31.39 0.78 -12.98
CA PHE A 258 31.56 1.45 -14.27
C PHE A 258 31.99 2.91 -14.08
N LYS A 259 33.01 3.32 -14.83
CA LYS A 259 33.47 4.71 -14.90
C LYS A 259 33.21 5.22 -16.30
N ASP A 260 32.16 6.01 -16.46
CA ASP A 260 31.85 6.66 -17.73
C ASP A 260 32.92 7.69 -18.08
N ARG A 261 33.49 7.58 -19.28
CA ARG A 261 34.51 8.49 -19.83
C ARG A 261 34.01 9.22 -21.09
N SER A 262 32.75 9.03 -21.46
CA SER A 262 32.16 9.62 -22.67
C SER A 262 31.92 11.13 -22.56
N GLY A 263 31.71 11.63 -21.34
CA GLY A 263 31.35 13.03 -21.10
C GLY A 263 29.90 13.36 -21.46
N ASP A 264 29.10 12.39 -21.89
CA ASP A 264 27.68 12.55 -22.19
C ASP A 264 26.81 12.13 -20.99
N PRO A 265 26.17 13.08 -20.28
CA PRO A 265 25.29 12.75 -19.15
C PRO A 265 24.09 11.87 -19.54
N GLY A 266 23.74 11.78 -20.84
CA GLY A 266 22.66 10.94 -21.36
C GLY A 266 23.03 9.49 -21.62
N ALA A 267 24.32 9.13 -21.68
CA ALA A 267 24.79 7.82 -22.14
C ALA A 267 24.29 6.64 -21.29
N LEU A 268 23.99 6.88 -20.01
CA LEU A 268 23.48 5.89 -19.05
C LEU A 268 22.03 6.14 -18.59
N ALA A 269 21.30 7.02 -19.29
CA ALA A 269 19.93 7.38 -18.93
C ALA A 269 19.01 6.15 -18.85
N ALA A 270 19.18 5.16 -19.73
CA ALA A 270 18.37 3.94 -19.75
C ALA A 270 18.57 3.02 -18.52
N PHE A 271 19.68 3.17 -17.80
CA PHE A 271 19.96 2.45 -16.55
C PHE A 271 19.45 3.24 -15.34
N THR A 272 19.79 4.52 -15.27
CA THR A 272 19.41 5.39 -14.13
C THR A 272 17.91 5.66 -14.08
N ALA A 273 17.24 5.75 -15.22
CA ALA A 273 15.81 5.96 -15.31
C ALA A 273 14.99 4.65 -15.27
N ALA A 274 15.61 3.48 -15.07
CA ALA A 274 14.93 2.20 -15.07
C ALA A 274 13.74 2.13 -14.07
N PRO A 275 13.85 2.64 -12.82
CA PRO A 275 12.71 2.71 -11.91
C PRO A 275 11.53 3.52 -12.48
N GLN A 276 11.80 4.70 -13.03
CA GLN A 276 10.76 5.59 -13.55
C GLN A 276 10.10 5.00 -14.80
N ARG A 277 10.88 4.42 -15.71
CA ARG A 277 10.40 3.86 -16.99
C ARG A 277 9.61 2.57 -16.82
N LEU A 278 10.12 1.62 -16.04
CA LEU A 278 9.40 0.38 -15.73
C LEU A 278 8.27 0.64 -14.72
N GLY A 279 8.40 1.65 -13.86
CA GLY A 279 7.32 2.13 -13.00
C GLY A 279 6.13 2.65 -13.80
N ALA A 280 6.38 3.38 -14.91
CA ALA A 280 5.35 3.82 -15.86
C ALA A 280 4.63 2.64 -16.52
N LEU A 281 5.37 1.59 -16.88
CA LEU A 281 4.76 0.35 -17.34
C LEU A 281 3.90 -0.31 -16.25
N SER A 282 4.36 -0.34 -15.01
CA SER A 282 3.60 -0.88 -13.87
C SER A 282 2.27 -0.17 -13.65
N GLU A 283 2.26 1.17 -13.68
CA GLU A 283 1.03 1.96 -13.51
C GLU A 283 0.09 1.85 -14.72
N ALA A 284 0.62 1.87 -15.95
CA ALA A 284 -0.18 1.65 -17.15
C ALA A 284 -0.81 0.25 -17.17
N LEU A 285 -0.08 -0.77 -16.70
CA LEU A 285 -0.61 -2.13 -16.51
C LEU A 285 -1.73 -2.17 -15.47
N ALA A 286 -1.61 -1.44 -14.36
CA ALA A 286 -2.66 -1.37 -13.35
C ALA A 286 -3.94 -0.70 -13.89
N GLY A 287 -3.79 0.39 -14.65
CA GLY A 287 -4.90 1.06 -15.33
C GLY A 287 -5.59 0.14 -16.35
N ALA A 288 -4.83 -0.48 -17.25
CA ALA A 288 -5.35 -1.42 -18.24
C ALA A 288 -5.96 -2.67 -17.60
N TYR A 289 -5.36 -3.21 -16.53
CA TYR A 289 -5.94 -4.32 -15.77
C TYR A 289 -7.31 -3.96 -15.21
N THR A 290 -7.46 -2.78 -14.61
CA THR A 290 -8.73 -2.31 -14.05
C THR A 290 -9.80 -2.16 -15.13
N ALA A 291 -9.45 -1.55 -16.26
CA ALA A 291 -10.38 -1.37 -17.38
C ALA A 291 -10.80 -2.72 -18.00
N VAL A 292 -9.85 -3.59 -18.32
CA VAL A 292 -10.13 -4.92 -18.89
C VAL A 292 -10.92 -5.78 -17.91
N ARG A 293 -10.52 -5.82 -16.63
CA ARG A 293 -11.25 -6.57 -15.60
C ARG A 293 -12.69 -6.12 -15.51
N SER A 294 -12.95 -4.82 -15.47
CA SER A 294 -14.31 -4.27 -15.37
C SER A 294 -15.19 -4.73 -16.53
N GLU A 295 -14.65 -4.77 -17.75
CA GLU A 295 -15.36 -5.23 -18.95
C GLU A 295 -15.58 -6.74 -18.96
N VAL A 296 -14.58 -7.55 -18.57
CA VAL A 296 -14.73 -9.01 -18.42
C VAL A 296 -15.78 -9.36 -17.35
N GLN A 297 -15.85 -8.54 -16.29
CA GLN A 297 -16.76 -8.71 -15.16
C GLN A 297 -18.15 -8.09 -15.39
N SER A 298 -18.33 -7.37 -16.49
CA SER A 298 -19.60 -6.74 -16.84
C SER A 298 -20.68 -7.81 -17.09
N GLY A 299 -21.89 -7.54 -16.59
CA GLY A 299 -23.06 -8.37 -16.86
C GLY A 299 -23.72 -7.97 -18.17
N ALA A 300 -24.28 -8.95 -18.90
CA ALA A 300 -25.18 -8.69 -20.02
C ALA A 300 -26.58 -8.26 -19.54
N LEU A 301 -26.68 -7.13 -18.84
CA LEU A 301 -27.97 -6.58 -18.42
C LEU A 301 -28.45 -5.54 -19.43
N ALA A 302 -29.52 -5.87 -20.17
CA ALA A 302 -30.28 -4.88 -20.91
C ALA A 302 -31.25 -4.16 -19.94
N PRO A 303 -31.40 -2.83 -20.03
CA PRO A 303 -32.49 -2.10 -19.37
C PRO A 303 -33.85 -2.77 -19.61
N LYS A 304 -34.75 -2.74 -18.62
CA LYS A 304 -36.12 -3.29 -18.78
C LYS A 304 -36.78 -2.64 -20.01
N GLY A 305 -37.13 -3.46 -21.00
CA GLY A 305 -37.79 -3.01 -22.24
C GLY A 305 -36.84 -2.75 -23.42
N THR A 306 -35.53 -2.97 -23.29
CA THR A 306 -34.57 -2.90 -24.41
C THR A 306 -33.90 -4.24 -24.66
N THR A 307 -33.39 -4.44 -25.89
CA THR A 307 -32.60 -5.61 -26.31
C THR A 307 -31.10 -5.29 -26.45
N VAL A 308 -30.70 -4.06 -26.10
CA VAL A 308 -29.34 -3.54 -26.27
C VAL A 308 -28.65 -3.48 -24.91
N LEU A 309 -27.45 -4.08 -24.83
CA LEU A 309 -26.60 -4.03 -23.64
C LEU A 309 -26.12 -2.59 -23.38
N SER A 310 -25.69 -2.33 -22.14
CA SER A 310 -25.01 -1.07 -21.81
C SER A 310 -23.80 -0.88 -22.75
N PRO A 311 -23.55 0.35 -23.22
CA PRO A 311 -22.39 0.62 -24.07
C PRO A 311 -21.09 0.29 -23.32
N PRO A 312 -20.04 -0.16 -24.03
CA PRO A 312 -18.76 -0.46 -23.40
C PRO A 312 -18.11 0.80 -22.81
N SER A 313 -17.26 0.62 -21.80
CA SER A 313 -16.54 1.75 -21.21
C SER A 313 -15.60 2.41 -22.22
N PRO A 314 -15.64 3.74 -22.35
CA PRO A 314 -14.68 4.48 -23.18
C PRO A 314 -13.24 4.43 -22.60
N LEU A 315 -13.09 3.99 -21.35
CA LEU A 315 -11.78 3.86 -20.71
C LEU A 315 -10.97 2.66 -21.24
N LEU A 316 -11.63 1.59 -21.69
CA LEU A 316 -10.95 0.39 -22.18
C LEU A 316 -9.94 0.69 -23.31
N PRO A 317 -10.35 1.25 -24.46
CA PRO A 317 -9.41 1.56 -25.54
C PRO A 317 -8.32 2.54 -25.09
N THR A 318 -8.67 3.53 -24.28
CA THR A 318 -7.72 4.54 -23.76
C THR A 318 -6.64 3.91 -22.91
N SER A 319 -7.01 3.06 -21.94
CA SER A 319 -6.05 2.36 -21.09
C SER A 319 -5.18 1.36 -21.86
N LEU A 320 -5.70 0.73 -22.92
CA LEU A 320 -4.92 -0.16 -23.78
C LEU A 320 -3.92 0.60 -24.66
N VAL A 321 -4.26 1.78 -25.15
CA VAL A 321 -3.33 2.67 -25.87
C VAL A 321 -2.22 3.16 -24.93
N GLU A 322 -2.55 3.57 -23.71
CA GLU A 322 -1.55 3.96 -22.70
C GLU A 322 -0.62 2.80 -22.32
N LEU A 323 -1.18 1.60 -22.12
CA LEU A 323 -0.37 0.38 -21.94
C LEU A 323 0.55 0.15 -23.14
N SER A 324 0.05 0.32 -24.36
CA SER A 324 0.86 0.16 -25.58
C SER A 324 2.03 1.12 -25.61
N ARG A 325 1.80 2.41 -25.29
CA ARG A 325 2.86 3.43 -25.22
C ARG A 325 3.91 3.09 -24.17
N ALA A 326 3.48 2.65 -22.99
CA ALA A 326 4.39 2.26 -21.91
C ALA A 326 5.23 1.01 -22.28
N LEU A 327 4.63 0.01 -22.93
CA LEU A 327 5.33 -1.16 -23.45
C LEU A 327 6.38 -0.78 -24.50
N LEU A 328 6.03 0.09 -25.46
CA LEU A 328 6.96 0.57 -26.48
C LEU A 328 8.11 1.40 -25.88
N ALA A 329 7.84 2.19 -24.85
CA ALA A 329 8.88 2.92 -24.12
C ALA A 329 9.84 1.96 -23.41
N ALA A 330 9.30 0.97 -22.68
CA ALA A 330 10.11 -0.06 -22.04
C ALA A 330 10.96 -0.85 -23.04
N ALA A 331 10.40 -1.17 -24.22
CA ALA A 331 11.11 -1.83 -25.31
C ALA A 331 12.29 -0.98 -25.81
N ARG A 332 12.07 0.32 -26.05
CA ARG A 332 13.13 1.25 -26.48
C ARG A 332 14.27 1.32 -25.47
N ASP A 333 13.93 1.43 -24.18
CA ASP A 333 14.93 1.48 -23.11
C ASP A 333 15.70 0.15 -22.98
N ALA A 334 15.03 -0.99 -23.18
CA ALA A 334 15.67 -2.31 -23.22
C ALA A 334 16.68 -2.42 -24.38
N LEU A 335 16.30 -1.99 -25.59
CA LEU A 335 17.22 -1.94 -26.75
C LEU A 335 18.40 -0.98 -26.51
N ALA A 336 18.17 0.15 -25.84
CA ALA A 336 19.23 1.09 -25.46
C ALA A 336 20.22 0.45 -24.47
N ARG A 337 19.73 -0.26 -23.45
CA ARG A 337 20.60 -1.03 -22.53
C ARG A 337 21.34 -2.16 -23.24
N ALA A 338 20.68 -2.89 -24.15
CA ALA A 338 21.33 -3.93 -24.95
C ALA A 338 22.54 -3.41 -25.73
N ARG A 339 22.39 -2.24 -26.39
CA ARG A 339 23.49 -1.56 -27.09
C ARG A 339 24.61 -1.14 -26.15
N ALA A 340 24.27 -0.46 -25.04
CA ALA A 340 25.25 0.04 -24.09
C ALA A 340 26.04 -1.09 -23.42
N VAL A 341 25.44 -2.26 -23.22
CA VAL A 341 26.13 -3.42 -22.66
C VAL A 341 27.06 -4.08 -23.69
N ALA A 342 26.66 -4.11 -24.97
CA ALA A 342 27.46 -4.68 -26.05
C ALA A 342 28.61 -3.76 -26.50
N ALA A 343 28.41 -2.45 -26.44
CA ALA A 343 29.38 -1.42 -26.76
C ALA A 343 29.34 -0.31 -25.67
N PRO A 344 30.08 -0.48 -24.56
CA PRO A 344 30.07 0.46 -23.45
C PRO A 344 30.47 1.90 -23.84
N PRO A 345 29.69 2.92 -23.44
CA PRO A 345 29.98 4.30 -23.80
C PRO A 345 31.31 4.77 -23.20
N GLY A 346 32.10 5.51 -23.99
CA GLY A 346 33.40 6.04 -23.54
C GLY A 346 34.51 5.00 -23.38
N GLN A 347 34.32 3.78 -23.87
CA GLN A 347 35.36 2.74 -23.94
C GLN A 347 35.78 2.49 -25.40
N GLU A 348 37.04 2.08 -25.61
CA GLU A 348 37.51 1.71 -26.95
C GLU A 348 36.75 0.50 -27.49
N PRO A 349 36.34 0.51 -28.76
CA PRO A 349 35.68 -0.62 -29.36
C PRO A 349 36.61 -1.84 -29.34
N PRO A 350 36.06 -3.06 -29.17
CA PRO A 350 36.87 -4.28 -29.19
C PRO A 350 37.62 -4.41 -30.52
N ALA A 351 38.85 -4.95 -30.46
CA ALA A 351 39.70 -5.11 -31.64
C ALA A 351 38.99 -5.89 -32.75
N ALA A 352 39.07 -5.39 -33.99
CA ALA A 352 38.44 -5.99 -35.16
C ALA A 352 38.84 -7.47 -35.33
N GLY A 353 37.86 -8.35 -35.51
CA GLY A 353 38.08 -9.80 -35.63
C GLY A 353 38.16 -10.57 -34.30
N SER A 354 38.08 -9.90 -33.15
CA SER A 354 37.96 -10.57 -31.84
C SER A 354 36.56 -11.12 -31.59
N GLY A 355 36.43 -12.15 -30.73
CA GLY A 355 35.13 -12.70 -30.31
C GLY A 355 34.15 -11.66 -29.74
N PRO A 356 34.60 -10.72 -28.87
CA PRO A 356 33.77 -9.60 -28.41
C PRO A 356 33.32 -8.65 -29.54
N ALA A 357 34.17 -8.37 -30.54
CA ALA A 357 33.80 -7.53 -31.68
C ALA A 357 32.73 -8.17 -32.56
N ALA A 358 32.82 -9.48 -32.82
CA ALA A 358 31.80 -10.23 -33.54
C ALA A 358 30.46 -10.26 -32.78
N THR A 359 30.53 -10.41 -31.45
CA THR A 359 29.35 -10.36 -30.58
C THR A 359 28.67 -8.99 -30.63
N ALA A 360 29.43 -7.90 -30.47
CA ALA A 360 28.89 -6.56 -30.50
C ALA A 360 28.20 -6.23 -31.84
N ALA A 361 28.79 -6.69 -32.96
CA ALA A 361 28.19 -6.56 -34.29
C ALA A 361 26.86 -7.33 -34.41
N ALA A 362 26.80 -8.57 -33.91
CA ALA A 362 25.58 -9.39 -33.93
C ALA A 362 24.46 -8.79 -33.08
N VAL A 363 24.79 -8.24 -31.90
CA VAL A 363 23.81 -7.49 -31.08
C VAL A 363 23.30 -6.26 -31.83
N ALA A 364 24.19 -5.50 -32.47
CA ALA A 364 23.79 -4.29 -33.21
C ALA A 364 22.84 -4.60 -34.37
N GLU A 365 23.09 -5.67 -35.13
CA GLU A 365 22.19 -6.14 -36.20
C GLU A 365 20.83 -6.57 -35.65
N ALA A 366 20.81 -7.35 -34.57
CA ALA A 366 19.58 -7.79 -33.91
C ALA A 366 18.77 -6.61 -33.35
N VAL A 367 19.44 -5.63 -32.76
CA VAL A 367 18.79 -4.41 -32.25
C VAL A 367 18.15 -3.64 -33.41
N ALA A 368 18.85 -3.48 -34.54
CA ALA A 368 18.30 -2.79 -35.71
C ALA A 368 17.04 -3.49 -36.27
N ALA A 369 17.05 -4.83 -36.31
CA ALA A 369 15.89 -5.62 -36.72
C ALA A 369 14.70 -5.47 -35.74
N ALA A 370 14.98 -5.45 -34.43
CA ALA A 370 13.98 -5.23 -33.39
C ALA A 370 13.39 -3.81 -33.45
N GLU A 371 14.20 -2.79 -33.76
CA GLU A 371 13.73 -1.42 -33.95
C GLU A 371 12.78 -1.26 -35.14
N GLY A 372 13.02 -2.00 -36.23
CA GLY A 372 12.09 -2.01 -37.37
C GLY A 372 10.70 -2.50 -36.97
N ARG A 373 10.62 -3.54 -36.14
CA ARG A 373 9.36 -4.06 -35.58
C ARG A 373 8.76 -3.14 -34.53
N LEU A 374 9.58 -2.55 -33.66
CA LEU A 374 9.15 -1.53 -32.71
C LEU A 374 8.50 -0.34 -33.42
N ALA A 375 9.10 0.13 -34.52
CA ALA A 375 8.56 1.22 -35.34
C ALA A 375 7.23 0.84 -36.00
N ALA A 376 7.06 -0.42 -36.44
CA ALA A 376 5.80 -0.91 -36.97
C ALA A 376 4.69 -0.92 -35.89
N ALA A 377 5.00 -1.42 -34.69
CA ALA A 377 4.07 -1.40 -33.56
C ALA A 377 3.72 0.05 -33.13
N GLN A 378 4.70 0.95 -33.13
CA GLN A 378 4.49 2.37 -32.85
C GLN A 378 3.55 3.02 -33.86
N ARG A 379 3.70 2.74 -35.17
CA ARG A 379 2.77 3.23 -36.20
C ARG A 379 1.34 2.74 -35.95
N ALA A 380 1.16 1.46 -35.59
CA ALA A 380 -0.16 0.91 -35.28
C ALA A 380 -0.82 1.64 -34.09
N VAL A 381 -0.08 1.90 -33.01
CA VAL A 381 -0.59 2.65 -31.84
C VAL A 381 -0.96 4.09 -32.20
N VAL A 382 -0.17 4.76 -33.05
CA VAL A 382 -0.46 6.12 -33.51
C VAL A 382 -1.74 6.17 -34.35
N VAL A 383 -1.92 5.21 -35.27
CA VAL A 383 -3.14 5.12 -36.09
C VAL A 383 -4.38 4.93 -35.22
N VAL A 384 -4.32 4.04 -34.23
CA VAL A 384 -5.43 3.83 -33.28
C VAL A 384 -5.71 5.10 -32.48
N GLY A 385 -4.67 5.75 -31.96
CA GLY A 385 -4.82 6.99 -31.18
C GLY A 385 -5.41 8.14 -32.00
N ALA A 386 -5.05 8.27 -33.28
CA ALA A 386 -5.62 9.25 -34.20
C ALA A 386 -7.11 8.97 -34.46
N ALA A 387 -7.46 7.71 -34.75
CA ALA A 387 -8.85 7.30 -34.96
C ALA A 387 -9.73 7.55 -33.72
N MET A 388 -9.18 7.39 -32.51
CA MET A 388 -9.89 7.72 -31.25
C MET A 388 -10.15 9.22 -31.07
N LEU A 389 -9.33 10.10 -31.67
CA LEU A 389 -9.55 11.56 -31.63
C LEU A 389 -10.58 12.02 -32.66
N GLU A 390 -10.71 11.29 -33.77
CA GLU A 390 -11.66 11.60 -34.85
C GLU A 390 -13.10 11.24 -34.50
N ASP A 391 -13.32 10.12 -33.80
CA ASP A 391 -14.65 9.70 -33.31
C ASP A 391 -14.60 9.16 -31.88
N LEU A 392 -15.06 9.99 -30.93
CA LEU A 392 -15.13 9.65 -29.50
C LEU A 392 -16.18 8.55 -29.19
N ASN A 393 -17.15 8.33 -30.07
CA ASN A 393 -18.27 7.39 -29.88
C ASN A 393 -18.05 6.05 -30.58
N ALA A 394 -17.20 5.98 -31.61
CA ALA A 394 -16.86 4.76 -32.35
C ALA A 394 -15.39 4.36 -32.17
N ALA A 395 -14.93 4.30 -30.91
CA ALA A 395 -13.54 3.98 -30.61
C ALA A 395 -13.13 2.60 -31.18
N PRO A 396 -11.97 2.50 -31.85
CA PRO A 396 -11.47 1.25 -32.42
C PRO A 396 -10.89 0.32 -31.33
N SER A 397 -11.75 -0.15 -30.42
CA SER A 397 -11.43 -0.90 -29.21
C SER A 397 -10.67 -2.19 -29.46
N VAL A 398 -11.05 -2.95 -30.49
CA VAL A 398 -10.35 -4.19 -30.87
C VAL A 398 -8.96 -3.87 -31.41
N GLN A 399 -8.81 -2.80 -32.19
CA GLN A 399 -7.50 -2.37 -32.69
C GLN A 399 -6.60 -1.82 -31.58
N ALA A 400 -7.16 -1.14 -30.56
CA ALA A 400 -6.41 -0.78 -29.37
C ALA A 400 -5.87 -2.03 -28.63
N ALA A 401 -6.69 -3.08 -28.52
CA ALA A 401 -6.27 -4.35 -27.92
C ALA A 401 -5.20 -5.08 -28.77
N LEU A 402 -5.35 -5.07 -30.10
CA LEU A 402 -4.36 -5.64 -31.03
C LEU A 402 -3.05 -4.85 -31.02
N ALA A 403 -3.10 -3.52 -30.99
CA ALA A 403 -1.94 -2.65 -30.86
C ALA A 403 -1.21 -2.90 -29.54
N ALA A 404 -1.93 -3.13 -28.44
CA ALA A 404 -1.34 -3.50 -27.16
C ALA A 404 -0.63 -4.86 -27.20
N ASN A 405 -1.22 -5.86 -27.88
CA ASN A 405 -0.55 -7.15 -28.10
C ASN A 405 0.69 -7.01 -29.01
N GLY A 406 0.62 -6.20 -30.07
CA GLY A 406 1.77 -5.91 -30.93
C GLY A 406 2.91 -5.20 -30.18
N ALA A 407 2.58 -4.22 -29.35
CA ALA A 407 3.52 -3.53 -28.48
C ALA A 407 4.15 -4.49 -27.45
N LEU A 408 3.35 -5.39 -26.87
CA LEU A 408 3.83 -6.43 -25.97
C LEU A 408 4.85 -7.35 -26.67
N GLN A 409 4.57 -7.80 -27.90
CA GLN A 409 5.50 -8.65 -28.66
C GLN A 409 6.82 -7.94 -28.96
N ALA A 410 6.77 -6.68 -29.38
CA ALA A 410 7.98 -5.87 -29.59
C ALA A 410 8.79 -5.70 -28.30
N ALA A 411 8.11 -5.49 -27.17
CA ALA A 411 8.76 -5.34 -25.86
C ALA A 411 9.38 -6.64 -25.35
N LEU A 412 8.71 -7.78 -25.52
CA LEU A 412 9.24 -9.10 -25.18
C LEU A 412 10.53 -9.39 -25.92
N GLU A 413 10.55 -9.11 -27.21
CA GLU A 413 11.74 -9.28 -28.01
C GLU A 413 12.89 -8.38 -27.55
N ALA A 414 12.60 -7.09 -27.32
CA ALA A 414 13.60 -6.13 -26.84
C ALA A 414 14.21 -6.54 -25.51
N VAL A 415 13.39 -6.99 -24.55
CA VAL A 415 13.83 -7.46 -23.23
C VAL A 415 14.63 -8.76 -23.34
N ALA A 416 14.24 -9.67 -24.24
CA ALA A 416 14.98 -10.90 -24.47
C ALA A 416 16.36 -10.64 -25.09
N LEU A 417 16.44 -9.68 -26.02
CA LEU A 417 17.70 -9.23 -26.61
C LEU A 417 18.60 -8.53 -25.58
N GLU A 418 18.02 -7.70 -24.71
CA GLU A 418 18.72 -7.07 -23.58
C GLU A 418 19.34 -8.12 -22.66
N ALA A 419 18.54 -9.08 -22.18
CA ALA A 419 19.02 -10.14 -21.29
C ALA A 419 20.14 -10.97 -21.96
N THR A 420 19.99 -11.28 -23.25
CA THR A 420 20.99 -12.03 -24.02
C THR A 420 22.29 -11.24 -24.16
N ALA A 421 22.22 -9.96 -24.53
CA ALA A 421 23.38 -9.07 -24.61
C ALA A 421 24.12 -8.97 -23.27
N ALA A 422 23.37 -8.90 -22.16
CA ALA A 422 23.93 -8.88 -20.81
C ALA A 422 24.65 -10.19 -20.45
N VAL A 423 24.05 -11.35 -20.72
CA VAL A 423 24.70 -12.65 -20.48
C VAL A 423 25.98 -12.79 -21.28
N VAL A 424 25.98 -12.40 -22.56
CA VAL A 424 27.16 -12.56 -23.42
C VAL A 424 28.28 -11.62 -22.98
N SER A 425 27.96 -10.37 -22.63
CA SER A 425 28.92 -9.43 -22.08
C SER A 425 29.55 -9.94 -20.77
N LEU A 426 28.74 -10.50 -19.87
CA LEU A 426 29.22 -11.12 -18.63
C LEU A 426 30.13 -12.33 -18.90
N ARG A 427 29.81 -13.17 -19.89
CA ARG A 427 30.65 -14.32 -20.29
C ARG A 427 31.98 -13.89 -20.90
N ALA A 428 31.99 -12.82 -21.68
CA ALA A 428 33.22 -12.27 -22.24
C ALA A 428 34.21 -11.82 -21.14
N LEU A 429 33.71 -11.39 -19.98
CA LEU A 429 34.54 -11.01 -18.82
C LEU A 429 35.14 -12.21 -18.06
N GLU A 430 34.57 -13.41 -18.18
CA GLU A 430 35.02 -14.61 -17.46
C GLU A 430 36.11 -15.41 -18.19
N GLY A 431 36.31 -15.17 -19.50
CA GLY A 431 37.24 -15.92 -20.33
C GLY A 431 36.72 -17.31 -20.75
N PRO A 432 37.49 -18.08 -21.56
CA PRO A 432 37.07 -19.40 -22.04
C PRO A 432 36.91 -20.40 -20.87
N PRO A 433 35.94 -21.33 -20.96
CA PRO A 433 35.77 -22.37 -19.94
C PRO A 433 37.04 -23.23 -19.83
N ALA A 434 37.39 -23.64 -18.61
CA ALA A 434 38.50 -24.57 -18.40
C ALA A 434 38.22 -25.87 -19.18
N ALA A 435 39.21 -26.36 -19.94
CA ALA A 435 39.10 -27.59 -20.71
C ALA A 435 38.66 -28.75 -19.79
N PRO A 436 37.76 -29.64 -20.24
CA PRO A 436 37.40 -30.81 -19.46
C PRO A 436 38.66 -31.66 -19.24
N ALA A 437 38.98 -31.95 -17.98
CA ALA A 437 40.00 -32.93 -17.66
C ALA A 437 39.56 -34.28 -18.24
N ALA A 438 40.43 -34.90 -19.05
CA ALA A 438 40.17 -36.21 -19.63
C ALA A 438 39.79 -37.21 -18.53
N GLU A 439 38.58 -37.76 -18.63
CA GLU A 439 38.10 -38.84 -17.76
C GLU A 439 38.96 -40.09 -17.99
N ALA A 440 39.74 -40.46 -16.98
CA ALA A 440 40.16 -41.83 -16.81
C ALA A 440 38.91 -42.62 -16.36
N ALA A 441 38.47 -43.52 -17.23
CA ALA A 441 37.40 -44.46 -16.94
C ALA A 441 37.73 -45.31 -15.72
N GLU A 442 36.88 -45.30 -14.70
CA GLU A 442 36.83 -46.40 -13.75
C GLU A 442 35.40 -46.68 -13.27
N ALA A 443 35.12 -47.98 -13.24
CA ALA A 443 33.86 -48.66 -13.05
C ALA A 443 32.92 -48.14 -11.94
N ALA A 444 31.63 -48.19 -12.25
CA ALA A 444 30.54 -48.05 -11.29
C ALA A 444 30.64 -49.04 -10.11
N PRO A 445 30.30 -48.61 -8.89
CA PRO A 445 29.81 -49.53 -7.87
C PRO A 445 28.28 -49.44 -7.74
N ALA A 446 27.73 -50.62 -7.53
CA ALA A 446 26.31 -50.90 -7.41
C ALA A 446 25.66 -50.31 -6.14
N ALA A 447 24.34 -50.19 -6.24
CA ALA A 447 23.31 -50.05 -5.20
C ALA A 447 23.76 -50.18 -3.73
N ALA A 448 23.49 -49.14 -2.95
CA ALA A 448 23.50 -49.19 -1.49
C ALA A 448 22.25 -49.91 -0.95
N PRO A 449 22.38 -50.87 -0.01
CA PRO A 449 21.27 -51.31 0.82
C PRO A 449 21.16 -50.43 2.08
N ALA A 450 19.99 -50.52 2.69
CA ALA A 450 19.54 -49.77 3.86
C ALA A 450 20.44 -49.89 5.11
N ALA A 451 20.37 -48.85 5.95
CA ALA A 451 21.00 -48.74 7.24
C ALA A 451 20.46 -49.76 8.28
N PRO A 452 21.27 -50.09 9.30
CA PRO A 452 20.78 -50.35 10.64
C PRO A 452 21.32 -49.36 11.67
N ALA A 453 20.57 -49.26 12.76
CA ALA A 453 20.65 -48.31 13.84
C ALA A 453 21.70 -48.65 14.93
N ASP A 454 22.00 -47.61 15.72
CA ASP A 454 22.40 -47.58 17.14
C ASP A 454 23.67 -48.30 17.63
N ALA A 455 24.61 -47.53 18.22
CA ALA A 455 24.90 -47.58 19.67
C ALA A 455 26.06 -46.65 20.12
N LYS A 456 25.68 -45.69 20.99
CA LYS A 456 26.32 -45.19 22.23
C LYS A 456 27.85 -45.08 22.43
N GLY A 457 28.21 -43.91 22.98
CA GLY A 457 29.20 -43.69 24.06
C GLY A 457 30.50 -43.04 23.59
N GLY A 458 31.07 -41.99 24.19
CA GLY A 458 30.79 -41.21 25.39
C GLY A 458 32.05 -40.39 25.73
N ALA A 459 31.88 -39.18 26.29
CA ALA A 459 32.89 -38.29 26.93
C ALA A 459 34.13 -37.89 26.10
N GLY A 460 34.68 -36.69 26.11
CA GLY A 460 34.58 -35.48 26.93
C GLY A 460 35.86 -34.68 26.63
N GLY A 461 35.81 -33.34 26.61
CA GLY A 461 37.03 -32.54 26.45
C GLY A 461 36.80 -31.12 25.95
N LYS A 462 36.88 -30.15 26.87
CA LYS A 462 37.00 -28.72 26.58
C LYS A 462 38.33 -28.43 25.89
N GLY A 463 38.30 -27.56 24.89
CA GLY A 463 39.49 -26.90 24.34
C GLY A 463 39.07 -25.86 23.33
N GLY A 464 39.16 -24.58 23.70
CA GLY A 464 38.98 -23.48 22.76
C GLY A 464 40.19 -23.37 21.85
N GLU A 465 39.96 -23.20 20.56
CA GLU A 465 40.99 -22.73 19.63
C GLU A 465 40.31 -22.06 18.41
N GLY A 466 40.85 -20.90 18.07
CA GLY A 466 40.32 -20.01 17.04
C GLY A 466 40.25 -20.69 15.67
N LYS A 467 39.08 -20.61 15.02
CA LYS A 467 38.97 -20.95 13.61
C LYS A 467 39.60 -19.84 12.77
N ALA A 468 40.89 -20.00 12.50
CA ALA A 468 41.56 -19.41 11.36
C ALA A 468 40.74 -19.69 10.11
N LYS A 469 40.27 -18.61 9.48
CA LYS A 469 39.58 -18.60 8.20
C LYS A 469 40.55 -19.17 7.17
N LYS A 470 40.32 -20.42 6.75
CA LYS A 470 41.08 -21.06 5.68
C LYS A 470 40.69 -20.38 4.37
N ASP A 471 41.44 -19.36 4.01
CA ASP A 471 41.46 -18.78 2.67
C ASP A 471 41.87 -19.88 1.67
N ARG A 472 40.87 -20.52 1.06
CA ARG A 472 41.06 -21.27 -0.18
C ARG A 472 41.23 -20.25 -1.30
N LYS A 473 42.46 -19.79 -1.45
CA LYS A 473 42.96 -19.08 -2.62
C LYS A 473 43.17 -20.12 -3.73
N GLY A 474 42.51 -19.94 -4.87
CA GLY A 474 42.84 -20.62 -6.13
C GLY A 474 41.79 -21.59 -6.67
N ALA A 475 40.73 -21.08 -7.31
CA ALA A 475 40.07 -21.66 -8.49
C ALA A 475 39.08 -20.65 -9.09
N GLY A 476 39.41 -20.04 -10.24
CA GLY A 476 38.53 -19.24 -11.11
C GLY A 476 38.05 -17.87 -10.58
N ALA A 477 38.54 -16.77 -11.17
CA ALA A 477 37.98 -15.43 -10.97
C ALA A 477 36.61 -15.30 -11.67
N GLY A 478 35.56 -15.89 -11.07
CA GLY A 478 34.19 -15.79 -11.59
C GLY A 478 33.51 -14.47 -11.23
N VAL A 479 32.67 -13.95 -12.11
CA VAL A 479 31.88 -12.74 -11.86
C VAL A 479 30.86 -13.02 -10.75
N VAL A 480 30.89 -12.23 -9.66
CA VAL A 480 29.95 -12.36 -8.53
C VAL A 480 28.74 -11.44 -8.78
N LEU A 481 27.64 -12.06 -9.21
CA LEU A 481 26.35 -11.41 -9.47
C LEU A 481 25.43 -11.45 -8.24
N GLY A 482 24.42 -10.59 -8.24
CA GLY A 482 23.25 -10.69 -7.38
C GLY A 482 22.52 -12.02 -7.56
N LYS A 483 21.80 -12.48 -6.53
CA LYS A 483 21.14 -13.80 -6.58
C LYS A 483 20.04 -13.86 -7.64
N GLY A 484 19.29 -12.78 -7.83
CA GLY A 484 18.19 -12.73 -8.79
C GLY A 484 18.68 -12.70 -10.23
N THR A 485 19.71 -11.89 -10.49
CA THR A 485 20.36 -11.79 -11.80
C THR A 485 21.14 -13.06 -12.17
N ALA A 486 21.75 -13.75 -11.20
CA ALA A 486 22.35 -15.06 -11.41
C ALA A 486 21.33 -16.12 -11.87
N LEU A 487 20.11 -16.11 -11.31
CA LEU A 487 19.02 -16.99 -11.77
C LEU A 487 18.60 -16.68 -13.21
N LEU A 488 18.42 -15.40 -13.55
CA LEU A 488 18.08 -14.99 -14.92
C LEU A 488 19.16 -15.44 -15.91
N ARG A 489 20.43 -15.21 -15.58
CA ARG A 489 21.57 -15.66 -16.39
C ARG A 489 21.53 -17.17 -16.63
N ALA A 490 21.36 -17.96 -15.57
CA ALA A 490 21.29 -19.42 -15.68
C ALA A 490 20.06 -19.90 -16.49
N TYR A 491 18.95 -19.17 -16.45
CA TYR A 491 17.77 -19.46 -17.27
C TYR A 491 18.06 -19.23 -18.76
N VAL A 492 18.62 -18.07 -19.11
CA VAL A 492 18.99 -17.71 -20.49
C VAL A 492 20.05 -18.66 -21.07
N GLU A 493 21.05 -19.03 -20.28
CA GLU A 493 22.10 -19.96 -20.72
C GLU A 493 21.57 -21.38 -20.97
N ARG A 494 20.67 -21.89 -20.11
CA ARG A 494 20.01 -23.18 -20.34
C ARG A 494 19.16 -23.19 -21.60
N ALA A 495 18.50 -22.07 -21.89
CA ALA A 495 17.71 -21.92 -23.10
C ALA A 495 18.58 -21.92 -24.38
N ALA A 496 19.74 -21.27 -24.34
CA ALA A 496 20.68 -21.23 -25.45
C ALA A 496 21.30 -22.59 -25.80
N ALA A 497 21.40 -23.50 -24.83
CA ALA A 497 22.00 -24.83 -25.01
C ALA A 497 21.04 -25.88 -25.64
N GLY A 498 19.76 -25.55 -25.84
CA GLY A 498 18.72 -26.48 -26.30
C GLY A 498 18.21 -27.39 -25.17
N MET A 499 16.89 -27.49 -25.00
CA MET A 499 16.25 -28.25 -23.91
C MET A 499 16.31 -29.78 -24.10
N ALA A 500 17.46 -30.34 -24.49
CA ALA A 500 17.68 -31.78 -24.54
C ALA A 500 19.01 -32.13 -23.86
N GLY A 501 18.94 -32.70 -22.65
CA GLY A 501 20.08 -33.34 -21.99
C GLY A 501 20.66 -32.59 -20.78
N ALA A 502 19.87 -32.38 -19.72
CA ALA A 502 20.40 -32.08 -18.39
C ALA A 502 20.29 -33.34 -17.50
N LYS A 503 21.16 -34.32 -17.75
CA LYS A 503 21.64 -35.23 -16.70
C LYS A 503 23.12 -34.88 -16.49
N ASP A 504 23.51 -34.77 -15.22
CA ASP A 504 24.91 -34.64 -14.73
C ASP A 504 25.54 -33.25 -14.61
N GLY A 505 24.76 -32.16 -14.61
CA GLY A 505 25.16 -30.93 -13.90
C GLY A 505 26.37 -30.15 -14.43
N VAL A 506 26.94 -30.52 -15.58
CA VAL A 506 27.98 -29.74 -16.27
C VAL A 506 27.39 -29.13 -17.54
N LEU A 507 27.16 -27.82 -17.51
CA LEU A 507 26.68 -27.03 -18.65
C LEU A 507 27.82 -26.82 -19.65
N VAL A 508 27.80 -27.54 -20.77
CA VAL A 508 28.67 -27.25 -21.93
C VAL A 508 27.94 -26.23 -22.80
N VAL A 509 28.32 -24.96 -22.68
CA VAL A 509 27.90 -23.90 -23.60
C VAL A 509 28.61 -24.13 -24.94
N PRO A 510 27.91 -24.13 -26.11
CA PRO A 510 28.58 -24.21 -27.39
C PRO A 510 29.55 -23.02 -27.55
N PRO A 511 30.72 -23.21 -28.19
CA PRO A 511 31.76 -22.18 -28.25
C PRO A 511 31.23 -20.89 -28.87
N LEU A 512 31.53 -19.76 -28.21
CA LEU A 512 31.16 -18.39 -28.61
C LEU A 512 31.84 -17.90 -29.90
N THR A 513 32.68 -18.73 -30.54
CA THR A 513 33.36 -18.41 -31.79
C THR A 513 32.55 -18.91 -32.99
N PRO A 514 32.36 -18.10 -34.05
CA PRO A 514 31.81 -18.61 -35.30
C PRO A 514 32.68 -19.76 -35.83
N PRO A 515 32.11 -20.81 -36.44
CA PRO A 515 32.91 -21.86 -37.04
C PRO A 515 33.83 -21.24 -38.09
N ALA A 516 35.13 -21.49 -37.95
CA ALA A 516 36.09 -21.14 -38.98
C ALA A 516 35.72 -21.91 -40.26
N ALA A 517 35.57 -21.17 -41.37
CA ALA A 517 35.19 -21.59 -42.72
C ALA A 517 33.67 -21.65 -43.03
N ALA A 518 33.10 -20.48 -43.36
CA ALA A 518 32.09 -20.37 -44.43
C ALA A 518 32.07 -18.93 -44.94
N ALA A 519 32.62 -18.70 -46.14
CA ALA A 519 32.43 -17.48 -46.89
C ALA A 519 31.08 -17.54 -47.61
N ALA A 520 30.03 -16.92 -47.04
CA ALA A 520 28.85 -16.38 -47.74
C ALA A 520 27.88 -15.73 -46.73
N ALA A 521 27.61 -14.43 -46.93
CA ALA A 521 26.55 -13.56 -46.36
C ALA A 521 26.24 -13.63 -44.83
N PRO A 522 26.44 -12.54 -44.05
CA PRO A 522 25.97 -12.47 -42.68
C PRO A 522 24.50 -12.01 -42.66
N SER A 523 23.57 -12.90 -42.31
CA SER A 523 22.21 -12.53 -41.92
C SER A 523 21.59 -13.66 -41.10
N SER A 524 22.04 -13.79 -39.86
CA SER A 524 21.28 -14.41 -38.76
C SER A 524 22.14 -14.46 -37.51
N LEU A 525 21.54 -14.06 -36.39
CA LEU A 525 22.02 -14.43 -35.06
C LEU A 525 22.30 -15.95 -35.02
N PRO A 526 23.41 -16.42 -34.41
CA PRO A 526 23.67 -17.85 -34.25
C PRO A 526 22.47 -18.56 -33.61
N ALA A 527 22.14 -19.80 -34.03
CA ALA A 527 20.93 -20.52 -33.59
C ALA A 527 20.74 -20.58 -32.05
N ALA A 528 21.83 -20.57 -31.28
CA ALA A 528 21.83 -20.50 -29.82
C ALA A 528 21.20 -19.21 -29.26
N TRP A 529 21.34 -18.07 -29.94
CA TRP A 529 20.73 -16.79 -29.56
C TRP A 529 19.22 -16.77 -29.78
N CYS A 530 18.75 -17.42 -30.85
CA CYS A 530 17.32 -17.56 -31.10
C CYS A 530 16.61 -18.39 -30.01
N GLY A 531 17.26 -19.43 -29.48
CA GLY A 531 16.72 -20.25 -28.39
C GLY A 531 16.60 -19.49 -27.06
N ALA A 532 17.59 -18.66 -26.72
CA ALA A 532 17.54 -17.75 -25.57
C ALA A 532 16.41 -16.72 -25.69
N CYS A 533 16.26 -16.11 -26.86
CA CYS A 533 15.19 -15.16 -27.13
C CYS A 533 13.79 -15.80 -27.03
N GLN A 534 13.63 -17.04 -27.50
CA GLN A 534 12.37 -17.78 -27.40
C GLN A 534 12.02 -18.19 -25.96
N ALA A 535 12.99 -18.53 -25.11
CA ALA A 535 12.72 -18.98 -23.74
C ALA A 535 12.20 -17.86 -22.81
N LEU A 536 12.46 -16.60 -23.16
CA LEU A 536 11.91 -15.44 -22.45
C LEU A 536 10.55 -14.99 -23.00
N GLN A 537 10.02 -15.66 -24.03
CA GLN A 537 8.66 -15.41 -24.53
C GLN A 537 7.59 -16.02 -23.60
N PRO A 538 6.39 -15.40 -23.48
CA PRO A 538 5.42 -15.70 -22.42
C PRO A 538 4.66 -17.01 -22.56
N ALA A 539 4.84 -17.75 -23.66
CA ALA A 539 3.96 -18.84 -24.06
C ALA A 539 4.28 -20.21 -23.41
N GLY A 540 5.32 -20.32 -22.58
CA GLY A 540 5.76 -21.58 -21.98
C GLY A 540 5.61 -21.66 -20.45
N GLY A 541 5.25 -22.84 -19.93
CA GLY A 541 5.20 -23.12 -18.48
C GLY A 541 6.57 -23.01 -17.77
N ALA A 542 7.67 -23.06 -18.52
CA ALA A 542 9.03 -22.89 -17.99
C ALA A 542 9.30 -21.46 -17.49
N LEU A 543 8.80 -20.43 -18.19
CA LEU A 543 8.95 -19.04 -17.77
C LEU A 543 8.16 -18.76 -16.48
N ALA A 544 6.95 -19.33 -16.35
CA ALA A 544 6.14 -19.17 -15.15
C ALA A 544 6.86 -19.70 -13.90
N LYS A 545 7.46 -20.90 -14.00
CA LYS A 545 8.26 -21.48 -12.92
C LYS A 545 9.49 -20.62 -12.59
N PHE A 546 10.18 -20.12 -13.61
CA PHE A 546 11.32 -19.20 -13.40
C PHE A 546 10.90 -17.92 -12.67
N LEU A 547 9.77 -17.30 -13.04
CA LEU A 547 9.27 -16.09 -12.38
C LEU A 547 8.86 -16.34 -10.93
N GLU A 548 8.37 -17.54 -10.59
CA GLU A 548 8.14 -17.94 -9.19
C GLU A 548 9.46 -18.06 -8.40
N GLU A 549 10.48 -18.69 -8.98
CA GLU A 549 11.82 -18.78 -8.37
C GLU A 549 12.44 -17.39 -8.16
N LEU A 550 12.30 -16.50 -9.16
CA LEU A 550 12.79 -15.12 -9.09
C LEU A 550 12.07 -14.33 -7.98
N ARG A 551 10.75 -14.45 -7.90
CA ARG A 551 9.94 -13.84 -6.83
C ARG A 551 10.41 -14.30 -5.46
N GLY A 552 10.63 -15.59 -5.27
CA GLY A 552 11.14 -16.15 -4.02
C GLY A 552 12.49 -15.55 -3.60
N VAL A 553 13.37 -15.22 -4.55
CA VAL A 553 14.63 -14.52 -4.26
C VAL A 553 14.40 -13.08 -3.82
N VAL A 554 13.53 -12.34 -4.53
CA VAL A 554 13.19 -10.95 -4.16
C VAL A 554 12.58 -10.91 -2.76
N GLU A 555 11.60 -11.78 -2.47
CA GLU A 555 10.95 -11.89 -1.16
C GLU A 555 11.93 -12.31 -0.04
N ALA A 556 12.80 -13.30 -0.29
CA ALA A 556 13.82 -13.71 0.67
C ALA A 556 14.86 -12.61 0.96
N ASN A 557 15.15 -11.77 -0.03
CA ASN A 557 16.04 -10.62 0.13
C ASN A 557 15.32 -9.43 0.79
N GLN A 558 14.00 -9.29 0.62
CA GLN A 558 13.19 -8.33 1.40
C GLN A 558 13.25 -8.61 2.91
N ALA A 559 13.30 -9.88 3.32
CA ALA A 559 13.43 -10.28 4.73
C ALA A 559 14.76 -9.84 5.39
N ARG A 560 15.76 -9.39 4.62
CA ARG A 560 17.03 -8.84 5.15
C ARG A 560 17.00 -7.32 5.34
N ARG A 561 15.89 -6.65 5.04
CA ARG A 561 15.72 -5.22 5.33
C ARG A 561 15.72 -4.99 6.84
N LYS A 562 16.37 -3.92 7.29
CA LYS A 562 16.31 -3.49 8.70
C LYS A 562 14.82 -3.26 9.05
N PRO A 563 14.28 -3.93 10.08
CA PRO A 563 12.93 -3.63 10.56
C PRO A 563 12.82 -2.13 10.84
N LYS A 564 11.82 -1.48 10.26
CA LYS A 564 11.55 -0.05 10.45
C LYS A 564 10.08 0.20 10.73
N VAL A 565 9.81 1.11 11.65
CA VAL A 565 8.46 1.64 11.87
C VAL A 565 8.09 2.56 10.69
N PRO A 566 6.83 2.57 10.23
CA PRO A 566 6.39 3.50 9.18
C PRO A 566 6.73 4.96 9.49
N LYS A 567 7.07 5.73 8.46
CA LYS A 567 7.42 7.15 8.61
C LYS A 567 6.29 7.91 9.32
N GLY A 568 6.63 8.59 10.42
CA GLY A 568 5.67 9.36 11.23
C GLY A 568 4.84 8.54 12.21
N ALA A 569 5.10 7.24 12.36
CA ALA A 569 4.62 6.40 13.46
C ALA A 569 5.78 6.07 14.42
N ARG A 570 5.46 5.58 15.63
CA ARG A 570 6.45 5.19 16.64
C ARG A 570 5.92 4.07 17.52
N ASP A 571 6.84 3.26 18.02
CA ASP A 571 6.58 2.35 19.14
C ASP A 571 6.64 3.14 20.46
N PHE A 572 5.92 2.64 21.48
CA PHE A 572 5.93 3.19 22.82
C PHE A 572 6.59 2.21 23.77
N LEU A 573 7.63 2.66 24.48
CA LEU A 573 8.36 1.85 25.45
C LEU A 573 7.55 1.68 26.76
N PRO A 574 7.86 0.66 27.59
CA PRO A 574 7.09 0.37 28.80
C PRO A 574 6.91 1.58 29.74
N GLU A 575 7.94 2.38 29.96
CA GLU A 575 7.87 3.57 30.82
C GLU A 575 6.96 4.64 30.20
N GLN A 576 7.00 4.78 28.88
CA GLN A 576 6.13 5.71 28.15
C GLN A 576 4.67 5.27 28.24
N MET A 577 4.41 3.96 28.15
CA MET A 577 3.07 3.40 28.32
C MET A 577 2.53 3.61 29.73
N ALA A 578 3.33 3.40 30.77
CA ALA A 578 2.93 3.66 32.15
C ALA A 578 2.51 5.14 32.38
N ILE A 579 3.21 6.08 31.76
CA ILE A 579 2.85 7.51 31.82
C ILE A 579 1.54 7.78 31.07
N ARG A 580 1.38 7.17 29.88
CA ARG A 580 0.17 7.29 29.05
C ARG A 580 -1.06 6.77 29.76
N GLU A 581 -0.97 5.60 30.37
CA GLU A 581 -2.07 4.98 31.11
C GLU A 581 -2.53 5.86 32.27
N ARG A 582 -1.61 6.48 33.02
CA ARG A 582 -1.96 7.44 34.09
C ARG A 582 -2.68 8.67 33.56
N ALA A 583 -2.18 9.25 32.48
CA ALA A 583 -2.81 10.41 31.84
C ALA A 583 -4.20 10.06 31.29
N PHE A 584 -4.35 8.92 30.62
CA PHE A 584 -5.66 8.44 30.16
C PHE A 584 -6.61 8.18 31.33
N ALA A 585 -6.14 7.59 32.43
CA ALA A 585 -6.96 7.37 33.61
C ALA A 585 -7.48 8.68 34.21
N ALA A 586 -6.64 9.72 34.30
CA ALA A 586 -7.05 11.05 34.76
C ALA A 586 -8.12 11.66 33.83
N ILE A 587 -7.88 11.64 32.52
CA ILE A 587 -8.81 12.17 31.50
C ILE A 587 -10.16 11.43 31.54
N VAL A 588 -10.13 10.09 31.55
CA VAL A 588 -11.35 9.27 31.63
C VAL A 588 -12.08 9.52 32.95
N GLY A 589 -11.35 9.75 34.04
CA GLY A 589 -11.93 10.14 35.33
C GLY A 589 -12.77 11.42 35.23
N VAL A 590 -12.28 12.44 34.54
CA VAL A 590 -13.03 13.68 34.27
C VAL A 590 -14.22 13.42 33.36
N PHE A 591 -14.04 12.73 32.23
CA PHE A 591 -15.14 12.42 31.31
C PHE A 591 -16.30 11.70 32.01
N LYS A 592 -15.99 10.70 32.85
CA LYS A 592 -16.99 9.97 33.64
C LYS A 592 -17.62 10.81 34.74
N ARG A 593 -16.88 11.73 35.37
CA ARG A 593 -17.42 12.68 36.35
C ARG A 593 -18.50 13.57 35.75
N HIS A 594 -18.33 13.92 34.48
CA HIS A 594 -19.32 14.65 33.68
C HIS A 594 -20.39 13.76 33.04
N GLY A 595 -20.46 12.48 33.39
CA GLY A 595 -21.52 11.57 32.93
C GLY A 595 -21.48 11.21 31.45
N ALA A 596 -20.32 11.36 30.78
CA ALA A 596 -20.19 10.95 29.39
C ALA A 596 -20.08 9.44 29.23
N VAL A 597 -20.78 8.90 28.23
CA VAL A 597 -20.67 7.49 27.82
C VAL A 597 -19.50 7.29 26.87
N SER A 598 -18.88 6.10 26.88
CA SER A 598 -17.83 5.76 25.91
C SER A 598 -18.42 5.12 24.67
N ILE A 599 -17.92 5.51 23.49
CA ILE A 599 -18.18 4.82 22.22
C ILE A 599 -16.85 4.42 21.57
N ASP A 600 -16.91 3.53 20.58
CA ASP A 600 -15.81 3.28 19.65
C ASP A 600 -16.35 3.11 18.23
N THR A 601 -15.52 3.44 17.25
CA THR A 601 -15.83 3.29 15.83
C THR A 601 -14.70 2.53 15.14
N PRO A 602 -14.97 1.89 13.99
CA PRO A 602 -13.91 1.29 13.19
C PRO A 602 -12.76 2.27 12.89
N VAL A 603 -11.55 1.75 12.71
CA VAL A 603 -10.36 2.56 12.40
C VAL A 603 -10.41 3.16 10.99
N PHE A 604 -11.18 2.52 10.09
CA PHE A 604 -11.46 2.97 8.74
C PHE A 604 -12.95 3.27 8.58
N GLU A 605 -13.27 4.23 7.73
CA GLU A 605 -14.61 4.56 7.28
C GLU A 605 -14.71 4.31 5.77
N LEU A 606 -15.94 4.26 5.25
CA LEU A 606 -16.14 4.41 3.81
C LEU A 606 -15.52 5.74 3.35
N ARG A 607 -14.76 5.73 2.26
CA ARG A 607 -14.05 6.93 1.76
C ARG A 607 -15.00 8.12 1.62
N GLU A 608 -16.20 7.90 1.10
CA GLU A 608 -17.23 8.92 0.93
C GLU A 608 -17.70 9.57 2.25
N THR A 609 -17.58 8.86 3.38
CA THR A 609 -17.92 9.41 4.71
C THR A 609 -16.97 10.55 5.09
N LEU A 610 -15.70 10.46 4.68
CA LEU A 610 -14.65 11.41 5.00
C LEU A 610 -14.49 12.51 3.94
N MET A 611 -14.93 12.26 2.70
CA MET A 611 -14.78 13.22 1.60
C MET A 611 -15.63 14.48 1.79
N GLY A 612 -15.04 15.64 1.50
CA GLY A 612 -15.74 16.94 1.51
C GLY A 612 -16.03 17.50 2.91
N LYS A 613 -15.52 16.88 3.98
CA LYS A 613 -15.72 17.35 5.37
C LYS A 613 -14.58 18.21 5.92
N TYR A 614 -13.37 18.02 5.40
CA TYR A 614 -12.13 18.60 5.94
C TYR A 614 -11.51 19.68 5.05
N GLY A 615 -12.21 20.17 4.02
CA GLY A 615 -11.66 21.16 3.10
C GLY A 615 -10.36 20.68 2.43
N GLU A 616 -9.31 21.51 2.46
CA GLU A 616 -7.99 21.21 1.87
C GLU A 616 -7.29 20.00 2.51
N ASP A 617 -7.56 19.74 3.79
CA ASP A 617 -6.96 18.63 4.55
C ASP A 617 -7.44 17.25 4.06
N SER A 618 -8.49 17.19 3.26
CA SER A 618 -8.99 15.94 2.66
C SER A 618 -7.90 15.20 1.84
N LYS A 619 -6.91 15.92 1.31
CA LYS A 619 -5.78 15.35 0.56
C LYS A 619 -4.81 14.54 1.44
N LEU A 620 -4.89 14.73 2.76
CA LEU A 620 -4.00 14.11 3.74
C LEU A 620 -4.57 12.80 4.32
N ILE A 621 -5.68 12.28 3.79
CA ILE A 621 -6.29 11.04 4.25
C ILE A 621 -5.50 9.82 3.74
N TYR A 622 -5.39 8.78 4.58
CA TYR A 622 -4.86 7.48 4.19
C TYR A 622 -5.96 6.62 3.56
N ASP A 623 -5.84 6.33 2.27
CA ASP A 623 -6.72 5.38 1.57
C ASP A 623 -6.16 3.95 1.66
N LEU A 624 -7.06 2.98 1.84
CA LEU A 624 -6.73 1.55 1.75
C LEU A 624 -6.63 1.14 0.28
N ALA A 625 -5.89 0.06 0.01
CA ALA A 625 -5.79 -0.49 -1.33
C ALA A 625 -7.14 -1.08 -1.77
N ASP A 626 -7.51 -0.85 -3.03
CA ASP A 626 -8.69 -1.48 -3.64
C ASP A 626 -8.41 -2.98 -3.85
N GLN A 627 -9.20 -3.81 -3.16
CA GLN A 627 -9.14 -5.27 -3.25
C GLN A 627 -10.40 -5.87 -3.89
N GLY A 628 -11.20 -5.05 -4.58
CA GLY A 628 -12.45 -5.45 -5.25
C GLY A 628 -13.70 -5.37 -4.37
N GLY A 629 -13.64 -4.59 -3.28
CA GLY A 629 -14.74 -4.36 -2.35
C GLY A 629 -15.05 -2.86 -2.16
N GLU A 630 -15.54 -2.51 -0.98
CA GLU A 630 -15.79 -1.10 -0.62
C GLU A 630 -14.48 -0.30 -0.55
N ILE A 631 -14.52 0.96 -0.98
CA ILE A 631 -13.36 1.85 -0.91
C ILE A 631 -13.30 2.49 0.47
N LEU A 632 -12.22 2.19 1.20
CA LEU A 632 -12.06 2.55 2.61
C LEU A 632 -10.90 3.52 2.81
N SER A 633 -11.02 4.34 3.85
CA SER A 633 -9.98 5.28 4.27
C SER A 633 -9.86 5.29 5.79
N LEU A 634 -8.65 5.45 6.33
CA LEU A 634 -8.45 5.59 7.78
C LEU A 634 -9.04 6.91 8.28
N ARG A 635 -9.62 6.88 9.48
CA ARG A 635 -10.22 8.08 10.10
C ARG A 635 -9.17 9.18 10.35
N TYR A 636 -9.50 10.39 9.91
CA TYR A 636 -8.66 11.59 10.05
C TYR A 636 -8.78 12.24 11.44
N ASP A 637 -9.99 12.14 12.02
CA ASP A 637 -10.35 12.56 13.37
C ASP A 637 -11.35 11.58 14.01
N LEU A 638 -11.90 11.91 15.18
CA LEU A 638 -13.00 11.18 15.82
C LEU A 638 -14.37 11.88 15.69
N THR A 639 -14.40 13.16 15.28
CA THR A 639 -15.63 13.97 15.14
C THR A 639 -16.51 13.52 13.97
N VAL A 640 -15.94 13.29 12.79
CA VAL A 640 -16.72 12.84 11.62
C VAL A 640 -17.26 11.42 11.81
N PRO A 641 -16.46 10.44 12.31
CA PRO A 641 -17.00 9.15 12.74
C PRO A 641 -18.13 9.26 13.77
N PHE A 642 -18.05 10.23 14.70
CA PHE A 642 -19.13 10.48 15.65
C PHE A 642 -20.39 11.05 14.98
N ALA A 643 -20.27 12.01 14.07
CA ALA A 643 -21.41 12.54 13.34
C ALA A 643 -22.13 11.45 12.51
N ARG A 644 -21.35 10.58 11.84
CA ARG A 644 -21.87 9.39 11.14
C ARG A 644 -22.52 8.42 12.12
N PHE A 645 -21.99 8.24 13.33
CA PHE A 645 -22.56 7.37 14.36
C PHE A 645 -23.93 7.86 14.80
N VAL A 646 -24.03 9.15 15.13
CA VAL A 646 -25.29 9.79 15.53
C VAL A 646 -26.34 9.65 14.42
N ALA A 647 -25.95 9.92 13.17
CA ALA A 647 -26.84 9.82 12.02
C ALA A 647 -27.35 8.39 11.77
N VAL A 648 -26.45 7.40 11.70
CA VAL A 648 -26.79 6.00 11.41
C VAL A 648 -27.67 5.40 12.51
N GLN A 649 -27.40 5.74 13.78
CA GLN A 649 -28.16 5.22 14.92
C GLN A 649 -29.44 6.03 15.19
N GLY A 650 -29.71 7.11 14.45
CA GLY A 650 -30.89 7.96 14.68
C GLY A 650 -30.89 8.65 16.05
N ILE A 651 -29.72 8.92 16.63
CA ILE A 651 -29.58 9.52 17.96
C ILE A 651 -29.86 11.02 17.86
N THR A 652 -30.69 11.55 18.74
CA THR A 652 -30.99 12.99 18.82
C THR A 652 -30.24 13.71 19.93
N ASN A 653 -29.76 12.97 20.94
CA ASN A 653 -29.03 13.52 22.07
C ASN A 653 -28.07 12.47 22.66
N ILE A 654 -26.82 12.85 22.87
CA ILE A 654 -25.80 12.00 23.49
C ILE A 654 -24.67 12.87 24.03
N LYS A 655 -24.17 12.54 25.22
CA LYS A 655 -22.94 13.09 25.78
C LYS A 655 -21.92 11.96 25.86
N ARG A 656 -20.84 12.05 25.09
CA ARG A 656 -19.89 10.95 24.91
C ARG A 656 -18.44 11.38 25.07
N TYR A 657 -17.57 10.40 25.31
CA TYR A 657 -16.15 10.50 25.06
C TYR A 657 -15.66 9.37 24.15
N HIS A 658 -14.57 9.63 23.41
CA HIS A 658 -13.91 8.64 22.56
C HIS A 658 -12.40 8.89 22.59
N ILE A 659 -11.61 7.87 22.95
CA ILE A 659 -10.15 7.92 22.92
C ILE A 659 -9.69 6.93 21.87
N GLY A 660 -8.99 7.41 20.84
CA GLY A 660 -8.60 6.57 19.71
C GLY A 660 -7.45 7.17 18.90
N LYS A 661 -6.72 6.29 18.20
CA LYS A 661 -5.74 6.71 17.20
C LYS A 661 -6.42 7.26 15.96
N VAL A 662 -5.81 8.28 15.36
CA VAL A 662 -6.20 8.90 14.10
C VAL A 662 -4.99 9.03 13.17
N TYR A 663 -5.26 9.18 11.87
CA TYR A 663 -4.25 9.02 10.83
C TYR A 663 -4.26 10.19 9.86
N ARG A 664 -3.12 10.90 9.76
CA ARG A 664 -2.96 12.06 8.88
C ARG A 664 -1.66 11.94 8.10
N ARG A 665 -1.69 12.01 6.76
CA ARG A 665 -0.51 11.93 5.86
C ARG A 665 0.33 13.20 5.86
N ASP A 666 0.36 13.89 6.98
CA ASP A 666 1.07 15.14 7.16
C ASP A 666 2.59 14.96 7.00
N GLN A 667 3.34 16.05 6.86
CA GLN A 667 4.80 16.01 6.90
C GLN A 667 5.25 15.94 8.38
N PRO A 668 5.77 14.79 8.84
CA PRO A 668 6.02 14.58 10.25
C PRO A 668 7.17 15.46 10.74
N GLN A 669 7.00 16.06 11.90
CA GLN A 669 8.04 16.79 12.63
C GLN A 669 8.19 16.12 14.00
N MET A 670 8.99 15.06 14.05
CA MET A 670 9.11 14.19 15.23
C MET A 670 9.55 14.98 16.48
N ALA A 671 10.49 15.91 16.32
CA ALA A 671 10.98 16.76 17.41
C ALA A 671 9.93 17.74 17.97
N ARG A 672 8.85 18.02 17.22
CA ARG A 672 7.75 18.92 17.60
C ARG A 672 6.44 18.18 17.87
N GLY A 673 6.48 16.86 17.98
CA GLY A 673 5.31 16.02 18.31
C GLY A 673 4.25 15.93 17.19
N ARG A 674 4.62 16.22 15.93
CA ARG A 674 3.71 16.12 14.77
C ARG A 674 3.91 14.77 14.09
N PHE A 675 2.96 13.86 14.30
CA PHE A 675 3.02 12.48 13.83
C PHE A 675 1.97 12.22 12.74
N ARG A 676 2.09 11.06 12.07
CA ARG A 676 1.11 10.56 11.10
C ARG A 676 0.09 9.61 11.72
N GLU A 677 0.49 8.95 12.81
CA GLU A 677 -0.39 8.19 13.71
C GLU A 677 -0.26 8.81 15.11
N PHE A 678 -1.38 9.19 15.72
CA PHE A 678 -1.41 9.73 17.08
C PHE A 678 -2.78 9.58 17.73
N PHE A 679 -2.84 9.68 19.06
CA PHE A 679 -4.11 9.65 19.79
C PHE A 679 -4.82 11.01 19.80
N GLN A 680 -6.15 10.95 19.72
CA GLN A 680 -7.07 12.02 20.13
C GLN A 680 -7.91 11.53 21.31
N CYS A 681 -8.26 12.46 22.20
CA CYS A 681 -9.17 12.22 23.31
C CYS A 681 -10.31 13.23 23.22
N ASP A 682 -11.44 12.78 22.69
CA ASP A 682 -12.56 13.65 22.33
C ASP A 682 -13.70 13.52 23.33
N PHE A 683 -14.31 14.65 23.68
CA PHE A 683 -15.53 14.74 24.49
C PHE A 683 -16.53 15.64 23.80
N ASP A 684 -17.76 15.15 23.61
CA ASP A 684 -18.76 15.82 22.80
C ASP A 684 -20.16 15.69 23.40
N ILE A 685 -20.93 16.76 23.26
CA ILE A 685 -22.34 16.85 23.63
C ILE A 685 -23.13 17.17 22.37
N ALA A 686 -23.94 16.21 21.92
CA ALA A 686 -24.88 16.37 20.83
C ALA A 686 -26.32 16.45 21.37
N GLY A 687 -27.13 17.31 20.77
CA GLY A 687 -28.54 17.51 21.07
C GLY A 687 -28.95 18.98 21.13
N SER A 688 -30.26 19.21 21.11
CA SER A 688 -30.85 20.54 21.22
C SER A 688 -31.07 20.90 22.69
N TYR A 689 -30.32 21.88 23.19
CA TYR A 689 -30.36 22.35 24.58
C TYR A 689 -30.52 23.87 24.64
N SER A 690 -30.58 24.42 25.86
CA SER A 690 -30.50 25.87 26.05
C SER A 690 -29.15 26.41 25.55
N PRO A 691 -29.12 27.63 24.96
CA PRO A 691 -27.89 28.22 24.43
C PRO A 691 -26.75 28.21 25.45
N MET A 692 -25.54 27.92 24.97
CA MET A 692 -24.27 28.00 25.69
C MET A 692 -24.07 27.06 26.90
N VAL A 693 -25.12 26.38 27.38
CA VAL A 693 -25.02 25.41 28.49
C VAL A 693 -24.04 24.27 28.18
N PRO A 694 -24.19 23.50 27.09
CA PRO A 694 -23.25 22.41 26.79
C PRO A 694 -21.87 22.94 26.40
N ASP A 695 -21.79 24.12 25.77
CA ASP A 695 -20.53 24.76 25.39
C ASP A 695 -19.69 25.07 26.64
N ALA A 696 -20.32 25.65 27.66
CA ALA A 696 -19.66 25.99 28.91
C ALA A 696 -19.22 24.71 29.66
N GLU A 697 -20.04 23.64 29.65
CA GLU A 697 -19.63 22.34 30.23
C GLU A 697 -18.40 21.77 29.54
N VAL A 698 -18.33 21.80 28.20
CA VAL A 698 -17.18 21.28 27.45
C VAL A 698 -15.89 22.02 27.79
N VAL A 699 -15.93 23.36 27.91
CA VAL A 699 -14.76 24.14 28.31
C VAL A 699 -14.40 23.92 29.79
N ALA A 700 -15.39 23.73 30.67
CA ALA A 700 -15.13 23.34 32.06
C ALA A 700 -14.43 21.97 32.17
N VAL A 701 -14.85 20.98 31.37
CA VAL A 701 -14.19 19.67 31.23
C VAL A 701 -12.74 19.82 30.78
N LEU A 702 -12.50 20.65 29.76
CA LEU A 702 -11.15 20.94 29.27
C LEU A 702 -10.26 21.51 30.38
N VAL A 703 -10.72 22.55 31.09
CA VAL A 703 -9.98 23.18 32.19
C VAL A 703 -9.69 22.16 33.29
N GLU A 704 -10.67 21.35 33.69
CA GLU A 704 -10.49 20.33 34.72
C GLU A 704 -9.48 19.24 34.33
N ILE A 705 -9.45 18.83 33.05
CA ILE A 705 -8.44 17.90 32.53
C ILE A 705 -7.04 18.51 32.65
N LEU A 706 -6.87 19.76 32.21
CA LEU A 706 -5.56 20.42 32.22
C LEU A 706 -5.05 20.66 33.64
N ASP A 707 -5.94 21.04 34.57
CA ASP A 707 -5.62 21.14 36.01
C ASP A 707 -5.15 19.79 36.57
N GLN A 708 -5.83 18.69 36.24
CA GLN A 708 -5.48 17.36 36.76
C GLN A 708 -4.18 16.80 36.18
N LEU A 709 -3.84 17.15 34.94
CA LEU A 709 -2.60 16.72 34.29
C LEU A 709 -1.36 17.46 34.81
N ARG A 710 -1.53 18.58 35.54
CA ARG A 710 -0.45 19.37 36.18
C ARG A 710 0.70 19.74 35.24
N LEU A 711 0.37 20.20 34.03
CA LEU A 711 1.34 20.50 32.97
C LEU A 711 2.04 21.86 33.12
N GLY A 712 1.65 22.67 34.10
CA GLY A 712 2.05 24.07 34.25
C GLY A 712 0.88 25.02 33.98
N ALA A 713 1.15 26.32 33.93
CA ALA A 713 0.15 27.32 33.60
C ALA A 713 -0.28 27.20 32.13
N PHE A 714 -1.57 27.34 31.88
CA PHE A 714 -2.15 27.24 30.54
C PHE A 714 -3.17 28.35 30.31
N GLU A 715 -3.49 28.56 29.05
CA GLU A 715 -4.46 29.53 28.59
C GLU A 715 -5.39 28.87 27.57
N VAL A 716 -6.70 29.12 27.71
CA VAL A 716 -7.73 28.71 26.74
C VAL A 716 -8.12 29.94 25.93
N LYS A 717 -7.54 30.06 24.74
CA LYS A 717 -7.95 31.06 23.76
C LYS A 717 -9.34 30.72 23.26
N LEU A 718 -10.22 31.70 23.17
CA LEU A 718 -11.60 31.52 22.75
C LEU A 718 -12.02 32.60 21.76
N ASN A 719 -12.80 32.20 20.78
CA ASN A 719 -13.47 33.07 19.83
C ASN A 719 -14.84 32.50 19.45
N HIS A 720 -15.60 33.22 18.63
CA HIS A 720 -16.87 32.76 18.11
C HIS A 720 -16.91 32.93 16.60
N ARG A 721 -17.37 31.90 15.88
CA ARG A 721 -17.42 31.91 14.42
C ARG A 721 -18.23 33.08 13.86
N GLY A 722 -19.32 33.43 14.52
CA GLY A 722 -20.12 34.61 14.17
C GLY A 722 -19.39 35.95 14.29
N LEU A 723 -18.43 36.10 15.22
CA LEU A 723 -17.56 37.28 15.30
C LEU A 723 -16.56 37.31 14.14
N LEU A 724 -15.96 36.15 13.84
CA LEU A 724 -15.04 36.00 12.71
C LEU A 724 -15.72 36.35 11.37
N ASP A 725 -16.94 35.85 11.15
CA ASP A 725 -17.72 36.18 9.96
C ASP A 725 -18.08 37.68 9.90
N ALA A 726 -18.53 38.24 11.03
CA ALA A 726 -18.90 39.65 11.12
C ALA A 726 -17.70 40.60 10.89
N MET A 727 -16.55 40.35 11.52
CA MET A 727 -15.38 41.23 11.38
C MET A 727 -14.84 41.24 9.95
N LEU A 728 -14.83 40.09 9.27
CA LEU A 728 -14.39 40.00 7.88
C LEU A 728 -15.39 40.65 6.92
N ALA A 729 -16.69 40.55 7.19
CA ALA A 729 -17.73 41.24 6.44
C ALA A 729 -17.61 42.76 6.60
N ILE A 730 -17.43 43.25 7.83
CA ILE A 730 -17.24 44.69 8.14
C ILE A 730 -15.97 45.22 7.48
N ALA A 731 -14.88 44.46 7.50
CA ALA A 731 -13.63 44.85 6.86
C ALA A 731 -13.72 44.90 5.33
N GLY A 732 -14.75 44.28 4.72
CA GLY A 732 -14.96 44.28 3.26
C GLY A 732 -14.31 43.09 2.54
N VAL A 733 -14.06 41.97 3.23
CA VAL A 733 -13.49 40.76 2.61
C VAL A 733 -14.50 40.11 1.66
N PRO A 734 -14.15 39.87 0.38
CA PRO A 734 -15.02 39.14 -0.53
C PRO A 734 -15.30 37.71 -0.07
N ALA A 735 -16.53 37.24 -0.22
CA ALA A 735 -16.93 35.89 0.23
C ALA A 735 -16.05 34.76 -0.35
N GLN A 736 -15.57 34.89 -1.59
CA GLN A 736 -14.69 33.89 -2.22
C GLN A 736 -13.31 33.83 -1.56
N LYS A 737 -12.87 34.90 -0.89
CA LYS A 737 -11.56 34.99 -0.23
C LYS A 737 -11.62 34.67 1.26
N PHE A 738 -12.80 34.44 1.82
CA PHE A 738 -12.98 34.17 3.25
C PHE A 738 -11.99 33.11 3.79
N ARG A 739 -11.94 31.93 3.16
CA ARG A 739 -11.09 30.82 3.62
C ARG A 739 -9.59 31.13 3.54
N PRO A 740 -9.04 31.59 2.39
CA PRO A 740 -7.65 32.03 2.33
C PRO A 740 -7.26 33.05 3.40
N ILE A 741 -8.19 33.90 3.84
CA ILE A 741 -7.91 34.94 4.84
C ILE A 741 -7.98 34.43 6.26
N CYS A 742 -8.93 33.58 6.60
CA CYS A 742 -8.87 32.86 7.88
C CYS A 742 -7.56 32.07 8.02
N SER A 743 -7.07 31.46 6.92
CA SER A 743 -5.77 30.78 6.91
C SER A 743 -4.59 31.72 7.14
N ALA A 744 -4.66 32.98 6.71
CA ALA A 744 -3.61 33.97 6.97
C ALA A 744 -3.70 34.47 8.43
N ILE A 745 -4.90 34.77 8.92
CA ILE A 745 -5.15 35.19 10.32
C ILE A 745 -4.63 34.13 11.29
N ASP A 746 -4.83 32.84 11.00
CA ASP A 746 -4.34 31.75 11.85
C ASP A 746 -2.84 31.83 12.15
N LYS A 747 -2.05 32.37 11.22
CA LYS A 747 -0.60 32.49 11.36
C LYS A 747 -0.17 33.56 12.36
N LEU A 748 -1.08 34.43 12.82
CA LEU A 748 -0.80 35.39 13.90
C LEU A 748 -0.39 34.71 15.20
N ASP A 749 -0.62 33.41 15.33
CA ASP A 749 -0.11 32.62 16.45
C ASP A 749 1.42 32.46 16.46
N LYS A 750 2.07 32.64 15.30
CA LYS A 750 3.50 32.39 15.09
C LYS A 750 4.22 33.55 14.41
N GLU A 751 3.51 34.37 13.66
CA GLU A 751 4.04 35.44 12.83
C GLU A 751 3.48 36.80 13.29
N PRO A 752 4.28 37.88 13.20
CA PRO A 752 3.81 39.22 13.53
C PRO A 752 2.78 39.71 12.51
N TRP A 753 1.95 40.68 12.91
CA TRP A 753 0.88 41.25 12.09
C TRP A 753 1.38 41.72 10.72
N GLU A 754 2.56 42.33 10.65
CA GLU A 754 3.14 42.87 9.43
C GLU A 754 3.39 41.78 8.37
N ALA A 755 3.83 40.59 8.80
CA ALA A 755 4.04 39.45 7.92
C ALA A 755 2.72 38.88 7.40
N VAL A 756 1.74 38.74 8.30
CA VAL A 756 0.39 38.26 7.97
C VAL A 756 -0.33 39.22 7.02
N ARG A 757 -0.22 40.54 7.26
CA ARG A 757 -0.73 41.59 6.37
C ARG A 757 -0.09 41.49 4.99
N ALA A 758 1.23 41.32 4.92
CA ALA A 758 1.94 41.19 3.65
C ALA A 758 1.47 39.97 2.84
N GLU A 759 1.22 38.83 3.49
CA GLU A 759 0.63 37.65 2.84
C GLU A 759 -0.79 37.93 2.31
N MET A 760 -1.64 38.57 3.12
CA MET A 760 -3.02 38.89 2.71
C MET A 760 -3.06 39.77 1.46
N VAL A 761 -2.16 40.75 1.38
CA VAL A 761 -2.08 41.69 0.26
C VAL A 761 -1.37 41.07 -0.93
N GLY A 762 -0.16 40.56 -0.75
CA GLY A 762 0.69 40.05 -1.83
C GLY A 762 0.22 38.73 -2.41
N ASP A 763 -0.04 37.74 -1.56
CA ASP A 763 -0.30 36.36 -2.00
C ASP A 763 -1.79 36.09 -2.18
N LYS A 764 -2.64 36.64 -1.30
CA LYS A 764 -4.10 36.45 -1.35
C LYS A 764 -4.82 37.57 -2.10
N GLY A 765 -4.11 38.64 -2.46
CA GLY A 765 -4.59 39.72 -3.31
C GLY A 765 -5.69 40.58 -2.69
N LEU A 766 -5.65 40.84 -1.37
CA LEU A 766 -6.54 41.84 -0.77
C LEU A 766 -6.04 43.26 -0.98
N PRO A 767 -6.98 44.23 -1.11
CA PRO A 767 -6.64 45.63 -0.97
C PRO A 767 -6.02 45.90 0.40
N GLU A 768 -5.02 46.78 0.44
CA GLU A 768 -4.34 47.17 1.69
C GLU A 768 -5.31 47.69 2.75
N GLU A 769 -6.25 48.54 2.35
CA GLU A 769 -7.28 49.12 3.24
C GLU A 769 -8.13 48.04 3.92
N VAL A 770 -8.44 46.94 3.22
CA VAL A 770 -9.20 45.82 3.78
C VAL A 770 -8.34 45.02 4.75
N ALA A 771 -7.07 44.79 4.43
CA ALA A 771 -6.14 44.13 5.34
C ALA A 771 -5.95 44.94 6.62
N ASP A 772 -5.81 46.27 6.51
CA ASP A 772 -5.71 47.16 7.67
C ASP A 772 -6.98 47.18 8.52
N ALA A 773 -8.16 47.14 7.89
CA ALA A 773 -9.43 47.01 8.59
C ALA A 773 -9.57 45.68 9.36
N ILE A 774 -9.08 44.57 8.80
CA ILE A 774 -8.98 43.28 9.53
C ILE A 774 -8.08 43.44 10.76
N GLY A 775 -6.95 44.11 10.60
CA GLY A 775 -5.96 44.38 11.66
C GLY A 775 -6.56 45.03 12.90
N GLN A 776 -7.55 45.92 12.73
CA GLN A 776 -8.24 46.58 13.85
C GLN A 776 -8.99 45.60 14.77
N PHE A 777 -9.39 44.44 14.26
CA PHE A 777 -10.10 43.42 15.03
C PHE A 777 -9.18 42.32 15.53
N VAL A 778 -8.33 41.76 14.67
CA VAL A 778 -7.60 40.52 14.99
C VAL A 778 -6.50 40.70 16.04
N VAL A 779 -6.08 41.94 16.30
CA VAL A 779 -5.13 42.25 17.40
C VAL A 779 -5.82 42.35 18.77
N LEU A 780 -7.15 42.35 18.82
CA LEU A 780 -7.91 42.45 20.06
C LEU A 780 -7.91 41.12 20.81
N ARG A 781 -7.33 41.14 22.01
CA ARG A 781 -7.23 40.01 22.92
C ARG A 781 -7.22 40.50 24.36
N GLY A 782 -7.89 39.81 25.26
CA GLY A 782 -7.89 40.20 26.67
C GLY A 782 -8.78 39.36 27.58
N GLU A 783 -8.95 39.87 28.80
CA GLU A 783 -9.82 39.25 29.81
C GLU A 783 -11.26 39.15 29.26
N PRO A 784 -11.91 37.98 29.39
CA PRO A 784 -13.20 37.70 28.74
C PRO A 784 -14.29 38.74 28.98
N MET A 785 -14.54 39.12 30.23
CA MET A 785 -15.65 40.02 30.57
C MET A 785 -15.37 41.47 30.18
N ALA A 786 -14.13 41.94 30.38
CA ALA A 786 -13.71 43.28 30.02
C ALA A 786 -13.73 43.50 28.51
N LEU A 787 -13.15 42.57 27.73
CA LEU A 787 -13.14 42.69 26.28
C LEU A 787 -14.56 42.51 25.71
N LEU A 788 -15.37 41.59 26.25
CA LEU A 788 -16.77 41.48 25.86
C LEU A 788 -17.55 42.79 26.07
N ALA A 789 -17.34 43.46 27.22
CA ALA A 789 -17.99 44.73 27.51
C ALA A 789 -17.63 45.81 26.48
N GLN A 790 -16.33 45.91 26.13
CA GLN A 790 -15.84 46.82 25.08
C GLN A 790 -16.47 46.52 23.71
N LEU A 791 -16.48 45.24 23.29
CA LEU A 791 -17.01 44.84 21.99
C LEU A 791 -18.54 44.98 21.90
N SER A 792 -19.23 44.99 23.05
CA SER A 792 -20.68 45.12 23.18
C SER A 792 -21.16 46.57 23.29
N GLU A 793 -20.26 47.56 23.29
CA GLU A 793 -20.65 48.96 23.24
C GLU A 793 -21.50 49.26 22.00
N PRO A 794 -22.62 50.01 22.10
CA PRO A 794 -23.50 50.27 20.95
C PRO A 794 -22.81 50.96 19.76
N SER A 795 -21.70 51.65 20.01
CA SER A 795 -20.85 52.29 18.99
C SER A 795 -19.91 51.31 18.28
N HIS A 796 -19.66 50.12 18.84
CA HIS A 796 -18.70 49.18 18.28
C HIS A 796 -19.25 48.49 17.02
N PRO A 797 -18.48 48.37 15.92
CA PRO A 797 -18.96 47.80 14.66
C PRO A 797 -19.53 46.38 14.79
N LEU A 798 -18.92 45.53 15.64
CA LEU A 798 -19.41 44.17 15.89
C LEU A 798 -20.79 44.15 16.58
N ALA A 799 -21.08 45.10 17.47
CA ALA A 799 -22.37 45.20 18.15
C ALA A 799 -23.49 45.72 17.22
N GLN A 800 -23.12 46.47 16.18
CA GLN A 800 -24.04 46.96 15.15
C GLN A 800 -24.34 45.92 14.07
N HIS A 801 -23.43 44.97 13.85
CA HIS A 801 -23.61 43.89 12.88
C HIS A 801 -24.53 42.78 13.44
N PRO A 802 -25.60 42.35 12.75
CA PRO A 802 -26.57 41.38 13.30
C PRO A 802 -25.95 40.07 13.80
N GLN A 803 -25.03 39.49 13.02
CA GLN A 803 -24.33 38.25 13.39
C GLN A 803 -23.30 38.49 14.49
N GLY A 804 -22.69 39.68 14.53
CA GLY A 804 -21.72 40.05 15.56
C GLY A 804 -22.41 40.21 16.91
N LYS A 805 -23.54 40.94 16.93
CA LYS A 805 -24.37 41.08 18.12
C LYS A 805 -24.86 39.75 18.68
N ALA A 806 -25.37 38.84 17.83
CA ALA A 806 -25.82 37.52 18.28
C ALA A 806 -24.67 36.72 18.93
N ALA A 807 -23.47 36.76 18.34
CA ALA A 807 -22.30 36.12 18.90
C ALA A 807 -21.84 36.75 20.23
N LEU A 808 -21.93 38.08 20.39
CA LEU A 808 -21.64 38.76 21.65
C LEU A 808 -22.66 38.40 22.73
N ASP A 809 -23.95 38.31 22.38
CA ASP A 809 -25.01 37.87 23.29
C ASP A 809 -24.76 36.43 23.78
N ASP A 810 -24.37 35.52 22.87
CA ASP A 810 -23.97 34.15 23.21
C ASP A 810 -22.75 34.13 24.15
N LEU A 811 -21.68 34.86 23.81
CA LEU A 811 -20.46 34.92 24.62
C LEU A 811 -20.72 35.47 26.03
N LYS A 812 -21.67 36.41 26.19
CA LYS A 812 -22.08 36.91 27.50
C LYS A 812 -22.61 35.80 28.38
N VAL A 813 -23.61 35.06 27.88
CA VAL A 813 -24.21 33.92 28.61
C VAL A 813 -23.16 32.87 28.91
N PHE A 814 -22.30 32.57 27.94
CA PHE A 814 -21.23 31.59 28.07
C PHE A 814 -20.21 31.95 29.17
N PHE A 815 -19.74 33.21 29.23
CA PHE A 815 -18.79 33.65 30.27
C PHE A 815 -19.42 33.71 31.65
N GLU A 816 -20.68 34.14 31.77
CA GLU A 816 -21.43 34.09 33.04
C GLU A 816 -21.53 32.65 33.58
N MET A 817 -21.78 31.67 32.71
CA MET A 817 -21.82 30.24 33.08
C MET A 817 -20.43 29.71 33.51
N LEU A 818 -19.37 30.03 32.77
CA LEU A 818 -18.01 29.65 33.16
C LEU A 818 -17.58 30.30 34.49
N GLN A 819 -17.99 31.53 34.74
CA GLN A 819 -17.76 32.21 36.01
C GLN A 819 -18.48 31.50 37.15
N ALA A 820 -19.76 31.12 36.96
CA ALA A 820 -20.53 30.37 37.94
C ALA A 820 -19.94 28.99 38.26
N MET A 821 -19.29 28.35 37.28
CA MET A 821 -18.56 27.08 37.47
C MET A 821 -17.15 27.25 38.05
N GLY A 822 -16.67 28.49 38.22
CA GLY A 822 -15.31 28.78 38.67
C GLY A 822 -14.22 28.42 37.65
N ARG A 823 -14.56 28.40 36.36
CA ARG A 823 -13.67 27.95 35.26
C ARG A 823 -13.34 29.04 34.24
N LEU A 824 -13.71 30.30 34.49
CA LEU A 824 -13.42 31.43 33.59
C LEU A 824 -11.95 31.88 33.63
N GLY A 825 -11.26 31.71 34.77
CA GLY A 825 -9.92 32.28 35.00
C GLY A 825 -8.87 32.00 33.92
N PRO A 826 -8.73 30.77 33.39
CA PRO A 826 -7.77 30.45 32.33
C PRO A 826 -8.18 30.87 30.91
N VAL A 827 -9.38 31.44 30.73
CA VAL A 827 -9.95 31.75 29.40
C VAL A 827 -9.55 33.16 28.98
N THR A 828 -9.20 33.31 27.70
CA THR A 828 -8.90 34.60 27.05
C THR A 828 -9.76 34.73 25.81
N LEU A 829 -10.46 35.86 25.65
CA LEU A 829 -11.13 36.19 24.39
C LEU A 829 -10.08 36.72 23.41
N ASP A 830 -9.90 36.03 22.28
CA ASP A 830 -8.85 36.29 21.29
C ASP A 830 -9.43 36.28 19.87
N LEU A 831 -9.54 37.46 19.25
CA LEU A 831 -10.17 37.60 17.93
C LEU A 831 -9.25 37.11 16.79
N SER A 832 -7.97 36.85 17.06
CA SER A 832 -7.05 36.22 16.10
C SER A 832 -7.31 34.72 15.93
N LEU A 833 -8.03 34.07 16.85
CA LEU A 833 -8.28 32.63 16.77
C LEU A 833 -9.27 32.33 15.63
N ALA A 834 -8.72 31.99 14.47
CA ALA A 834 -9.45 31.61 13.26
C ALA A 834 -9.29 30.12 12.91
N ARG A 835 -8.72 29.32 13.83
CA ARG A 835 -8.56 27.86 13.66
C ARG A 835 -9.88 27.16 13.61
N GLY A 836 -10.05 26.29 12.63
CA GLY A 836 -11.20 25.42 12.61
C GLY A 836 -11.27 24.57 11.38
N LEU A 837 -11.66 23.32 11.56
CA LEU A 837 -12.20 22.55 10.47
C LEU A 837 -13.46 23.27 9.96
N ASP A 838 -13.72 23.18 8.65
CA ASP A 838 -14.76 23.95 7.93
C ASP A 838 -16.19 23.80 8.52
N TYR A 839 -16.38 22.90 9.49
CA TYR A 839 -17.65 22.54 10.08
C TYR A 839 -18.05 23.32 11.33
N TYR A 840 -17.21 24.18 11.93
CA TYR A 840 -17.59 24.95 13.11
C TYR A 840 -18.62 26.05 12.80
N THR A 841 -19.61 26.21 13.67
CA THR A 841 -20.75 27.13 13.54
C THR A 841 -20.90 28.13 14.69
N GLY A 842 -20.26 27.90 15.85
CA GLY A 842 -20.40 28.71 17.05
C GLY A 842 -19.07 29.03 17.74
N VAL A 843 -18.98 28.82 19.06
CA VAL A 843 -17.73 28.99 19.82
C VAL A 843 -16.61 28.11 19.25
N ILE A 844 -15.38 28.61 19.33
CA ILE A 844 -14.15 27.95 18.95
C ILE A 844 -13.13 28.23 20.05
N TYR A 845 -12.38 27.22 20.48
CA TYR A 845 -11.37 27.37 21.52
C TYR A 845 -10.15 26.51 21.28
N GLU A 846 -9.01 27.00 21.78
CA GLU A 846 -7.72 26.37 21.68
C GLU A 846 -6.94 26.58 22.99
N ALA A 847 -6.46 25.50 23.60
CA ALA A 847 -5.62 25.56 24.79
C ALA A 847 -4.14 25.54 24.43
N VAL A 848 -3.35 26.41 25.06
CA VAL A 848 -1.90 26.50 24.91
C VAL A 848 -1.24 26.55 26.29
N LEU A 849 -0.01 26.06 26.39
CA LEU A 849 0.79 26.21 27.62
C LEU A 849 1.53 27.54 27.64
N GLN A 850 1.59 28.17 28.81
CA GLN A 850 2.35 29.40 29.02
C GLN A 850 3.84 29.09 29.24
N GLY A 851 4.73 29.92 28.72
CA GLY A 851 6.18 29.81 28.91
C GLY A 851 6.89 28.70 28.11
N ALA A 852 6.15 27.88 27.34
CA ALA A 852 6.73 26.81 26.52
C ALA A 852 6.23 26.90 25.07
N ASN A 853 7.15 26.92 24.10
CA ASN A 853 6.81 27.01 22.67
C ASN A 853 6.40 25.63 22.09
N VAL A 854 5.37 25.02 22.69
CA VAL A 854 4.91 23.64 22.36
C VAL A 854 3.73 23.64 21.38
N GLY A 855 3.12 24.80 21.14
CA GLY A 855 1.88 24.93 20.37
C GLY A 855 0.65 24.43 21.15
N SER A 856 -0.47 24.27 20.45
CA SER A 856 -1.76 23.89 21.05
C SER A 856 -1.81 22.48 21.66
N ILE A 857 -2.41 22.33 22.83
CA ILE A 857 -2.54 21.05 23.53
C ILE A 857 -3.97 20.53 23.55
N ALA A 858 -4.96 21.36 23.21
CA ALA A 858 -6.34 20.96 23.00
C ALA A 858 -7.05 21.97 22.10
N ALA A 859 -8.07 21.52 21.37
CA ALA A 859 -8.91 22.41 20.57
C ALA A 859 -10.33 21.86 20.45
N GLY A 860 -11.30 22.73 20.19
CA GLY A 860 -12.69 22.33 20.00
C GLY A 860 -13.59 23.48 19.60
N GLY A 861 -14.89 23.19 19.55
CA GLY A 861 -15.91 24.17 19.21
C GLY A 861 -17.27 23.55 18.92
N ARG A 862 -18.23 24.40 18.57
CA ARG A 862 -19.60 24.04 18.19
C ARG A 862 -19.73 23.80 16.69
N TYR A 863 -20.40 22.73 16.26
CA TYR A 863 -20.48 22.25 14.87
C TYR A 863 -21.88 21.69 14.49
N ASP A 864 -22.91 22.54 14.48
CA ASP A 864 -24.31 22.08 14.48
C ASP A 864 -24.77 21.37 13.20
N ARG A 865 -24.08 21.57 12.09
CA ARG A 865 -24.50 21.10 10.76
C ARG A 865 -23.83 19.79 10.33
N LEU A 866 -22.84 19.30 11.07
CA LEU A 866 -22.04 18.14 10.62
C LEU A 866 -22.89 16.85 10.55
N VAL A 867 -23.76 16.63 11.55
CA VAL A 867 -24.68 15.47 11.57
C VAL A 867 -25.73 15.56 10.45
N GLY A 868 -26.20 16.77 10.15
CA GLY A 868 -27.16 17.03 9.07
C GLY A 868 -26.62 16.65 7.70
N MET A 869 -25.30 16.73 7.49
CA MET A 869 -24.69 16.28 6.24
C MET A 869 -24.75 14.76 6.01
N PHE A 870 -25.07 13.95 7.04
CA PHE A 870 -25.23 12.50 6.93
C PHE A 870 -26.69 12.06 6.96
N SER A 871 -27.52 12.71 7.78
CA SER A 871 -28.91 12.29 8.00
C SER A 871 -29.95 13.19 7.31
N GLY A 872 -29.55 14.35 6.78
CA GLY A 872 -30.46 15.39 6.30
C GLY A 872 -31.15 16.18 7.43
N LYS A 873 -30.92 15.82 8.70
CA LYS A 873 -31.47 16.49 9.88
C LYS A 873 -30.35 16.99 10.78
N ASP A 874 -30.36 18.29 11.08
CA ASP A 874 -29.37 18.87 11.98
C ASP A 874 -29.55 18.35 13.41
N VAL A 875 -28.43 17.97 14.02
CA VAL A 875 -28.30 17.66 15.45
C VAL A 875 -27.17 18.55 15.96
N PRO A 876 -27.49 19.63 16.70
CA PRO A 876 -26.49 20.54 17.25
C PRO A 876 -25.46 19.79 18.10
N ALA A 877 -24.20 20.16 18.01
CA ALA A 877 -23.13 19.48 18.73
C ALA A 877 -21.98 20.42 19.08
N VAL A 878 -21.35 20.18 20.22
CA VAL A 878 -20.16 20.90 20.70
C VAL A 878 -19.21 19.92 21.38
N GLY A 879 -17.91 20.11 21.21
CA GLY A 879 -16.93 19.21 21.80
C GLY A 879 -15.50 19.72 21.81
N VAL A 880 -14.62 18.93 22.41
CA VAL A 880 -13.20 19.22 22.58
C VAL A 880 -12.37 17.98 22.33
N SER A 881 -11.19 18.15 21.73
CA SER A 881 -10.18 17.13 21.53
C SER A 881 -8.89 17.52 22.25
N ILE A 882 -8.37 16.63 23.10
CA ILE A 882 -7.06 16.81 23.74
C ILE A 882 -5.97 16.24 22.82
N GLY A 883 -5.02 17.10 22.44
CA GLY A 883 -3.81 16.78 21.69
C GLY A 883 -2.80 16.04 22.56
N ILE A 884 -3.12 14.79 22.92
CA ILE A 884 -2.47 14.08 24.02
C ILE A 884 -0.98 13.75 23.76
N GLU A 885 -0.53 13.70 22.51
CA GLU A 885 0.89 13.41 22.22
C GLU A 885 1.85 14.48 22.77
N ARG A 886 1.44 15.76 22.75
CA ARG A 886 2.24 16.86 23.34
C ARG A 886 2.23 16.78 24.85
N VAL A 887 1.07 16.48 25.44
CA VAL A 887 0.90 16.22 26.87
C VAL A 887 1.84 15.10 27.33
N PHE A 888 1.89 13.98 26.60
CA PHE A 888 2.77 12.86 26.93
C PHE A 888 4.25 13.24 26.91
N ALA A 889 4.70 14.03 25.93
CA ALA A 889 6.09 14.46 25.85
C ALA A 889 6.50 15.30 27.07
N ILE A 890 5.61 16.18 27.53
CA ILE A 890 5.85 17.04 28.70
C ILE A 890 5.84 16.21 29.98
N MET A 891 4.84 15.35 30.17
CA MET A 891 4.77 14.45 31.32
C MET A 891 5.98 13.51 31.38
N GLU A 892 6.44 13.01 30.24
CA GLU A 892 7.64 12.18 30.15
C GLU A 892 8.91 12.92 30.56
N ALA A 893 9.08 14.18 30.12
CA ALA A 893 10.19 15.02 30.54
C ALA A 893 10.17 15.29 32.06
N GLN A 894 9.03 15.76 32.58
CA GLN A 894 8.85 16.04 34.02
C GLN A 894 9.09 14.79 34.88
N MET A 895 8.58 13.63 34.46
CA MET A 895 8.74 12.38 35.19
C MET A 895 10.18 11.88 35.17
N ARG A 896 10.90 12.06 34.05
CA ARG A 896 12.35 11.75 33.98
C ARG A 896 13.17 12.65 34.89
N GLU A 897 12.88 13.95 34.91
CA GLU A 897 13.55 14.89 35.80
C GLU A 897 13.33 14.55 37.28
N ARG A 898 12.09 14.25 37.67
CA ARG A 898 11.75 13.80 39.02
C ARG A 898 12.46 12.50 39.40
N ALA A 899 12.48 11.53 38.48
CA ALA A 899 13.17 10.25 38.67
C ALA A 899 14.67 10.44 38.85
N ALA A 900 15.29 11.30 38.03
CA ALA A 900 16.71 11.65 38.15
C ALA A 900 17.02 12.36 39.47
N ALA A 901 16.20 13.32 39.89
CA ALA A 901 16.35 14.03 41.16
C ALA A 901 16.20 13.11 42.38
N ALA A 902 15.31 12.11 42.30
CA ALA A 902 15.11 11.11 43.34
C ALA A 902 16.15 9.97 43.32
N GLY A 903 17.00 9.89 42.30
CA GLY A 903 17.94 8.78 42.11
C GLY A 903 17.27 7.42 41.90
N LYS A 904 16.02 7.39 41.42
CA LYS A 904 15.21 6.17 41.23
C LYS A 904 14.82 6.01 39.76
N PRO A 905 14.83 4.80 39.18
CA PRO A 905 14.38 4.59 37.81
C PRO A 905 12.86 4.78 37.67
N LEU A 906 12.42 5.14 36.47
CA LEU A 906 11.00 5.20 36.13
C LEU A 906 10.40 3.79 36.15
N ARG A 907 9.38 3.60 36.99
CA ARG A 907 8.73 2.31 37.15
C ARG A 907 7.73 2.06 36.02
N ALA A 908 8.00 1.04 35.21
CA ALA A 908 7.14 0.59 34.11
C ALA A 908 6.09 -0.46 34.53
N ILE A 909 6.29 -1.13 35.67
CA ILE A 909 5.42 -2.20 36.16
C ILE A 909 4.63 -1.77 37.39
N GLU A 910 3.51 -2.43 37.68
CA GLU A 910 2.69 -2.14 38.86
C GLU A 910 2.90 -3.14 40.02
N THR A 911 3.86 -4.07 39.89
CA THR A 911 4.14 -5.13 40.86
C THR A 911 4.48 -4.61 42.25
N GLU A 912 3.59 -4.88 43.19
CA GLU A 912 3.64 -4.48 44.58
C GLU A 912 4.52 -5.41 45.43
N VAL A 913 4.54 -6.70 45.09
CA VAL A 913 5.17 -7.72 45.92
C VAL A 913 5.95 -8.72 45.07
N LEU A 914 7.25 -8.92 45.36
CA LEU A 914 8.00 -10.06 44.82
C LEU A 914 7.99 -11.22 45.83
N VAL A 915 7.61 -12.41 45.40
CA VAL A 915 7.72 -13.64 46.20
C VAL A 915 9.04 -14.33 45.91
N GLY A 916 9.95 -14.28 46.88
CA GLY A 916 11.25 -14.94 46.85
C GLY A 916 11.32 -16.10 47.85
N SER A 917 12.32 -16.97 47.66
CA SER A 917 12.62 -18.03 48.62
C SER A 917 14.13 -18.28 48.70
N ILE A 918 14.59 -18.84 49.82
CA ILE A 918 15.98 -19.26 50.04
C ILE A 918 16.02 -20.80 50.08
N GLY A 919 16.97 -21.41 49.38
CA GLY A 919 17.11 -22.87 49.31
C GLY A 919 16.59 -23.47 48.02
N SER A 920 16.42 -24.79 47.99
CA SER A 920 16.07 -25.54 46.78
C SER A 920 14.69 -26.20 46.87
N GLY A 921 14.02 -26.42 45.72
CA GLY A 921 12.74 -27.15 45.69
C GLY A 921 11.50 -26.33 46.10
N LEU A 922 11.65 -25.04 46.37
CA LEU A 922 10.57 -24.16 46.87
C LEU A 922 9.76 -23.45 45.76
N GLN A 923 9.99 -23.77 44.49
CA GLN A 923 9.32 -23.10 43.37
C GLN A 923 7.79 -23.22 43.43
N GLN A 924 7.27 -24.43 43.67
CA GLN A 924 5.83 -24.65 43.78
C GLN A 924 5.21 -23.84 44.92
N ARG A 925 5.92 -23.68 46.05
CA ARG A 925 5.46 -22.88 47.18
C ARG A 925 5.43 -21.39 46.85
N ARG A 926 6.43 -20.86 46.12
CA ARG A 926 6.41 -19.46 45.64
C ARG A 926 5.22 -19.21 44.73
N MET A 927 4.95 -20.14 43.81
CA MET A 927 3.81 -20.08 42.90
C MET A 927 2.48 -20.12 43.66
N ALA A 928 2.35 -21.00 44.66
CA ALA A 928 1.16 -21.08 45.50
C ALA A 928 0.90 -19.77 46.26
N LEU A 929 1.94 -19.20 46.85
CA LEU A 929 1.82 -17.94 47.60
C LEU A 929 1.50 -16.76 46.67
N ALA A 930 2.15 -16.67 45.50
CA ALA A 930 1.79 -15.67 44.50
C ALA A 930 0.34 -15.82 44.02
N ALA A 931 -0.15 -17.05 43.85
CA ALA A 931 -1.55 -17.30 43.51
C ALA A 931 -2.51 -16.85 44.62
N GLU A 932 -2.18 -17.05 45.90
CA GLU A 932 -2.95 -16.51 47.03
C GLU A 932 -2.98 -14.97 47.03
N LEU A 933 -1.85 -14.32 46.75
CA LEU A 933 -1.76 -12.87 46.64
C LEU A 933 -2.59 -12.33 45.45
N TRP A 934 -2.53 -12.99 44.28
CA TRP A 934 -3.35 -12.64 43.13
C TRP A 934 -4.84 -12.81 43.42
N ALA A 935 -5.24 -13.90 44.08
CA ALA A 935 -6.62 -14.11 44.50
C ALA A 935 -7.14 -13.03 45.47
N ALA A 936 -6.24 -12.39 46.22
CA ALA A 936 -6.53 -11.28 47.10
C ALA A 936 -6.50 -9.89 46.43
N GLY A 937 -6.16 -9.83 45.13
CA GLY A 937 -6.04 -8.59 44.34
C GLY A 937 -4.71 -7.87 44.50
N ILE A 938 -3.69 -8.49 45.10
CA ILE A 938 -2.35 -7.92 45.26
C ILE A 938 -1.52 -8.22 44.00
N LYS A 939 -0.84 -7.20 43.47
CA LYS A 939 -0.03 -7.31 42.25
C LYS A 939 1.31 -7.96 42.57
N ALA A 940 1.36 -9.28 42.56
CA ALA A 940 2.54 -10.06 42.94
C ALA A 940 3.30 -10.67 41.75
N GLU A 941 4.59 -10.93 41.91
CA GLU A 941 5.42 -11.69 40.97
C GLU A 941 6.29 -12.73 41.70
N PHE A 942 6.90 -13.67 40.97
CA PHE A 942 7.93 -14.56 41.48
C PHE A 942 8.96 -14.87 40.40
N GLY A 943 10.20 -15.17 40.80
CA GLY A 943 11.26 -15.55 39.86
C GLY A 943 11.02 -16.92 39.21
N TYR A 944 11.19 -17.00 37.89
CA TYR A 944 10.98 -18.24 37.09
C TYR A 944 12.11 -19.26 37.17
N LYS A 945 13.24 -18.90 37.79
CA LYS A 945 14.31 -19.86 38.08
C LYS A 945 13.83 -20.81 39.19
N PRO A 946 14.13 -22.12 39.13
CA PRO A 946 13.78 -23.05 40.22
C PRO A 946 14.33 -22.58 41.58
N ASN A 947 15.60 -22.16 41.59
CA ASN A 947 16.33 -21.70 42.78
C ASN A 947 16.93 -20.30 42.50
N PRO A 948 16.14 -19.22 42.59
CA PRO A 948 16.63 -17.87 42.38
C PRO A 948 17.58 -17.46 43.51
N LYS A 949 18.68 -16.78 43.19
CA LYS A 949 19.60 -16.26 44.21
C LYS A 949 18.97 -15.04 44.88
N MET A 950 19.22 -14.84 46.17
CA MET A 950 18.73 -13.66 46.89
C MET A 950 19.18 -12.34 46.25
N ALA A 951 20.44 -12.27 45.81
CA ALA A 951 20.97 -11.11 45.11
C ALA A 951 20.19 -10.79 43.82
N ASP A 952 19.76 -11.81 43.06
CA ASP A 952 18.95 -11.63 41.85
C ASP A 952 17.57 -11.04 42.20
N ASN A 953 16.92 -11.53 43.27
CA ASN A 953 15.61 -11.04 43.70
C ASN A 953 15.66 -9.61 44.24
N LEU A 954 16.68 -9.28 45.04
CA LEU A 954 16.90 -7.93 45.56
C LEU A 954 17.25 -6.95 44.43
N GLY A 955 18.11 -7.38 43.50
CA GLY A 955 18.45 -6.62 42.29
C GLY A 955 17.20 -6.32 41.46
N TYR A 956 16.35 -7.32 41.24
CA TYR A 956 15.08 -7.15 40.54
C TYR A 956 14.15 -6.16 41.25
N CYS A 957 13.96 -6.29 42.57
CA CYS A 957 13.14 -5.34 43.34
C CYS A 957 13.68 -3.92 43.26
N HIS A 958 15.00 -3.75 43.26
CA HIS A 958 15.63 -2.43 43.14
C HIS A 958 15.47 -1.85 41.72
N GLU A 959 15.78 -2.61 40.68
CA GLU A 959 15.66 -2.17 39.27
C GLU A 959 14.23 -1.82 38.90
N GLN A 960 13.27 -2.65 39.33
CA GLN A 960 11.84 -2.48 39.02
C GLN A 960 11.08 -1.66 40.06
N GLN A 961 11.75 -1.20 41.13
CA GLN A 961 11.15 -0.44 42.24
C GLN A 961 9.93 -1.15 42.86
N VAL A 962 10.04 -2.46 43.08
CA VAL A 962 9.02 -3.26 43.78
C VAL A 962 9.09 -2.95 45.28
N PRO A 963 8.00 -2.48 45.91
CA PRO A 963 8.07 -1.93 47.26
C PRO A 963 8.18 -2.99 48.36
N PHE A 964 7.68 -4.21 48.14
CA PHE A 964 7.72 -5.28 49.14
C PHE A 964 8.27 -6.58 48.55
N MET A 965 8.98 -7.36 49.36
CA MET A 965 9.40 -8.72 49.02
C MET A 965 8.98 -9.69 50.12
N VAL A 966 8.26 -10.75 49.75
CA VAL A 966 7.91 -11.85 50.65
C VAL A 966 8.96 -12.94 50.52
N LEU A 967 9.52 -13.39 51.64
CA LEU A 967 10.62 -14.32 51.71
C LEU A 967 10.32 -15.50 52.64
N PHE A 968 10.75 -16.69 52.23
CA PHE A 968 10.72 -17.88 53.08
C PHE A 968 11.79 -18.90 52.66
N GLY A 969 12.36 -19.62 53.61
CA GLY A 969 13.16 -20.82 53.41
C GLY A 969 12.47 -22.05 53.99
N GLU A 970 13.19 -23.15 54.11
CA GLU A 970 12.69 -24.40 54.69
C GLU A 970 12.23 -24.22 56.15
N ASP A 971 12.97 -23.42 56.93
CA ASP A 971 12.64 -23.13 58.34
C ASP A 971 11.36 -22.29 58.49
N GLU A 972 11.17 -21.26 57.68
CA GLU A 972 9.93 -20.47 57.68
C GLU A 972 8.73 -21.31 57.23
N VAL A 973 8.92 -22.17 56.23
CA VAL A 973 7.87 -23.11 55.78
C VAL A 973 7.50 -24.09 56.89
N ALA A 974 8.48 -24.66 57.61
CA ALA A 974 8.23 -25.57 58.73
C ALA A 974 7.47 -24.90 59.89
N ARG A 975 7.71 -23.61 60.12
CA ARG A 975 7.03 -22.81 61.16
C ARG A 975 5.69 -22.20 60.70
N GLY A 976 5.32 -22.32 59.42
CA GLY A 976 4.09 -21.75 58.88
C GLY A 976 4.10 -20.22 58.79
N VAL A 977 5.27 -19.62 58.63
CA VAL A 977 5.49 -18.16 58.58
C VAL A 977 6.17 -17.74 57.27
N VAL A 978 6.15 -16.44 56.98
CA VAL A 978 6.92 -15.79 55.93
C VAL A 978 7.49 -14.47 56.45
N LYS A 979 8.50 -13.93 55.79
CA LYS A 979 9.06 -12.60 56.09
C LYS A 979 8.61 -11.59 55.04
N ILE A 980 8.06 -10.47 55.46
CA ILE A 980 7.78 -9.33 54.59
C ILE A 980 8.94 -8.34 54.75
N LYS A 981 9.68 -8.12 53.67
CA LYS A 981 10.73 -7.12 53.57
C LYS A 981 10.17 -5.87 52.90
N ASP A 982 10.28 -4.73 53.58
CA ASP A 982 9.99 -3.41 53.02
C ASP A 982 11.25 -2.88 52.33
N MET A 983 11.15 -2.64 51.03
CA MET A 983 12.28 -2.20 50.21
C MET A 983 12.56 -0.70 50.36
N ASP A 984 11.55 0.10 50.75
CA ASP A 984 11.69 1.54 51.01
C ASP A 984 12.23 1.79 52.42
N ALA A 985 11.73 1.07 53.44
CA ALA A 985 12.13 1.23 54.84
C ALA A 985 13.32 0.36 55.27
N HIS A 986 13.74 -0.58 54.41
CA HIS A 986 14.79 -1.56 54.68
C HIS A 986 14.55 -2.42 55.95
N SER A 987 13.29 -2.59 56.34
CA SER A 987 12.88 -3.41 57.49
C SER A 987 12.36 -4.78 57.07
N GLU A 988 12.40 -5.75 57.98
CA GLU A 988 11.82 -7.08 57.81
C GLU A 988 10.92 -7.42 59.01
N GLU A 989 9.78 -8.03 58.74
CA GLU A 989 8.90 -8.57 59.78
C GLU A 989 8.46 -9.99 59.44
N GLU A 990 8.33 -10.84 60.47
CA GLU A 990 7.83 -12.21 60.33
C GLU A 990 6.32 -12.23 60.58
N VAL A 991 5.58 -12.87 59.66
CA VAL A 991 4.12 -12.93 59.67
C VAL A 991 3.68 -14.36 59.41
N ALA A 992 2.65 -14.83 60.12
CA ALA A 992 2.04 -16.13 59.81
C ALA A 992 1.48 -16.11 58.39
N VAL A 993 1.62 -17.21 57.63
CA VAL A 993 1.15 -17.26 56.22
C VAL A 993 -0.33 -16.84 56.10
N VAL A 994 -1.16 -17.21 57.09
CA VAL A 994 -2.58 -16.84 57.14
C VAL A 994 -2.84 -15.34 57.30
N GLU A 995 -1.91 -14.59 57.89
CA GLU A 995 -2.01 -13.13 58.10
C GLU A 995 -1.28 -12.33 57.00
N LEU A 996 -0.63 -13.00 56.04
CA LEU A 996 0.17 -12.35 55.00
C LEU A 996 -0.64 -11.34 54.18
N VAL A 997 -1.82 -11.73 53.70
CA VAL A 997 -2.67 -10.88 52.86
C VAL A 997 -3.16 -9.64 53.62
N PRO A 998 -3.76 -9.76 54.83
CA PRO A 998 -4.10 -8.58 55.64
C PRO A 998 -2.91 -7.65 55.90
N ALA A 999 -1.75 -8.21 56.25
CA ALA A 999 -0.54 -7.43 56.54
C ALA A 999 -0.05 -6.64 55.33
N LEU A 1000 0.02 -7.28 54.15
CA LEU A 1000 0.41 -6.61 52.91
C LEU A 1000 -0.58 -5.53 52.49
N LYS A 1001 -1.90 -5.76 52.63
CA LYS A 1001 -2.91 -4.74 52.32
C LYS A 1001 -2.76 -3.50 53.21
N ALA A 1002 -2.53 -3.69 54.51
CA ALA A 1002 -2.31 -2.58 55.44
C ALA A 1002 -1.06 -1.77 55.07
N LYS A 1003 0.05 -2.45 54.73
CA LYS A 1003 1.30 -1.79 54.31
C LYS A 1003 1.16 -1.05 52.98
N LEU A 1004 0.49 -1.64 52.00
CA LEU A 1004 0.22 -1.01 50.71
C LEU A 1004 -0.63 0.25 50.87
N ALA A 1005 -1.70 0.19 51.67
CA ALA A 1005 -2.54 1.36 51.96
C ALA A 1005 -1.75 2.48 52.68
N ALA A 1006 -0.91 2.13 53.66
CA ALA A 1006 -0.06 3.09 54.35
C ALA A 1006 0.95 3.76 53.38
N ARG A 1007 1.50 2.99 52.45
CA ARG A 1007 2.41 3.49 51.43
C ARG A 1007 1.71 4.42 50.44
N GLU A 1008 0.50 4.07 49.99
CA GLU A 1008 -0.31 4.92 49.12
C GLU A 1008 -0.65 6.26 49.78
N ALA A 1009 -1.07 6.23 51.05
CA ALA A 1009 -1.35 7.44 51.82
C ALA A 1009 -0.11 8.35 51.95
N ARG A 1010 1.08 7.76 52.17
CA ARG A 1010 2.36 8.51 52.21
C ARG A 1010 2.66 9.17 50.86
N LEU A 1011 2.51 8.44 49.75
CA LEU A 1011 2.74 8.99 48.42
C LEU A 1011 1.72 10.07 48.02
N ALA A 1012 0.50 9.99 48.52
CA ALA A 1012 -0.52 11.01 48.31
C ALA A 1012 -0.29 12.28 49.17
N ALA A 1013 0.41 12.14 50.31
CA ALA A 1013 0.62 13.22 51.29
C ALA A 1013 1.96 13.97 51.13
N GLU A 1014 2.92 13.44 50.36
CA GLU A 1014 4.12 14.20 49.98
C GLU A 1014 3.69 15.46 49.19
N PRO A 1015 3.88 16.68 49.73
CA PRO A 1015 3.63 17.87 48.94
C PRO A 1015 4.66 17.89 47.80
N GLU A 1016 4.21 18.19 46.57
CA GLU A 1016 5.08 18.45 45.40
C GLU A 1016 5.99 19.67 45.66
N ALA A 1017 6.96 19.55 46.56
CA ALA A 1017 7.83 20.61 47.05
C ALA A 1017 8.86 21.12 46.01
N ALA A 1018 8.69 20.76 44.73
CA ALA A 1018 9.52 21.25 43.63
C ALA A 1018 8.83 22.32 42.75
N ALA A 1019 7.55 22.65 43.01
CA ALA A 1019 6.85 23.71 42.26
C ALA A 1019 7.24 25.14 42.69
N ALA A 1020 8.13 25.30 43.68
CA ALA A 1020 8.65 26.58 44.13
C ALA A 1020 10.18 26.55 44.23
N ALA A 1021 10.86 26.72 43.11
CA ALA A 1021 12.23 27.25 43.07
C ALA A 1021 12.21 28.49 42.15
N PRO A 1022 12.86 29.60 42.54
CA PRO A 1022 12.69 30.90 41.90
C PRO A 1022 13.39 30.94 40.53
N GLU A 1023 12.83 31.74 39.63
CA GLU A 1023 13.42 32.13 38.34
C GLU A 1023 14.92 32.46 38.48
N ALA A 1024 15.76 31.65 37.85
CA ALA A 1024 17.10 32.07 37.46
C ALA A 1024 17.17 32.02 35.93
N ALA A 1025 17.23 33.20 35.32
CA ALA A 1025 17.34 33.38 33.88
C ALA A 1025 18.59 32.69 33.31
N PRO A 1026 18.50 31.95 32.18
CA PRO A 1026 19.67 31.40 31.52
C PRO A 1026 20.17 32.39 30.46
N GLU A 1027 21.07 33.28 30.86
CA GLU A 1027 21.97 33.97 29.94
C GLU A 1027 23.30 33.22 29.98
N ALA A 1028 23.56 32.38 28.96
CA ALA A 1028 24.85 31.77 28.56
C ALA A 1028 24.69 30.30 28.10
N ALA A 1029 24.17 30.11 26.89
CA ALA A 1029 24.38 28.87 26.12
C ALA A 1029 24.38 29.17 24.61
N ALA A 1030 25.22 30.12 24.20
CA ALA A 1030 25.50 30.44 22.81
C ALA A 1030 27.01 30.44 22.57
N GLU A 1031 27.71 29.37 22.93
CA GLU A 1031 29.12 29.21 22.59
C GLU A 1031 29.58 27.74 22.66
N ALA A 1032 28.96 26.85 21.87
CA ALA A 1032 29.50 25.51 21.59
C ALA A 1032 28.86 24.87 20.35
N SER A 1033 29.10 25.45 19.18
CA SER A 1033 28.97 24.76 17.89
C SER A 1033 29.83 25.47 16.86
N LYS A 1034 31.15 25.21 16.91
CA LYS A 1034 32.05 25.29 15.77
C LYS A 1034 32.31 23.89 15.27
#